data_AF-A0A4W5L9S9-F1
#
_entry.id   AF-A0A4W5L9S9-F1
#
_cell.length_a   1.000
_cell.length_b   1.000
_cell.length_c   1.000
_cell.angle_alpha   90.00
_cell.angle_beta   90.00
_cell.angle_gamma   90.00
#
_symmetry.space_group_name_H-M   'P 1'
#
loop_
_entity.id
_entity.type
_entity.pdbx_description
1 polymer ?
#
loop_
_entity_poly.entity_id
_entity_poly.type
_entity_poly.pdbx_seq_one_letter_code
_entity_poly.pdbx_strand_id
1 'polypeptide(L)'
;IMMLSDPELEQSVLISSDEGASFEKYPINFYMDGLLFHPTQENWLLASSPDNKVYSTMDFGRKWQLVSENVTPGRFFWYDFIPFSSVLGAQYVKCRAQRCTDSNRQYLFPGYIDKNSLVVQDNYVFVQVCTSGQASYFVSYMRESFKRIQLPKYCLPKDMHIISTNEKQVFSAVQEWNQNDTYSLYISDSPGVYFTLSLENLRTRREPGGNLLVDLYKVEGINGIFLANKLVGHEVKTFITYNKGQTWAQLQAPNTDVAGNSLHCILPFCSLHLHLDTPVNPYLPGRIFSMDSAPGIIVATGNIGTELSSTNLGMFITSDAGNSWRQIFEEELGVWFLDNGGALVAVSLVATVPIRHVWLTTYLMFCFVDLSFTGHLSRVSEWQLIKIDYKAIFSRRCMDGDYQTWHLHNKGEPCVMGEKQTFMKRRPGNRCMLAQDYSRVISSEPCICRTYDFECDYGYERQADGKCTPAFWFNPSTVTRSCSTSHNYLNSTGYRKVLSNNCKEGGKDVYSPRKQHCSPRPPRGLRLTTSQGELTATVGSNVTFLVYLDDGNSLWTYIQLDFGDGITFMYNLSRRGDGIKHSYREDGIFRVTAHAENSQGYDISSMFLHITSPVERVYLSAPIVAIRKKEANLTAVVWPVHHRTLTFFWWFENSSEPIITLDGSISYTFWKEGMNRVMVQVSSGCNILQDTKVIIVKDFFKSLLLSFSLALDEHNPDIPEWREDVGRVVRTAVSQERLLVSLFPGVPTTAELFILPETQLPEHGKRNNEDLVSISNLIINALNQGLIQFELKADTQIIVYITQLTLAPLVYSNPIHSSSVMLMLLSVAFVGLAAFFIFKLKRKIPWIHVQAEENQEKEPEMIGTVGQNNTMSKMKLSEFPTEKEIMEKELKTRSRGKFDLASRTVTDLPIGPRPSEPGSQENYHMS
;
A
#
# COMPACT_ATOMS: atom_id res chain seq x y z
N ILE A 1 22.47 -0.55 -37.13
CA ILE A 1 23.24 -0.59 -35.85
C ILE A 1 23.30 0.82 -35.27
N MET A 2 23.13 0.96 -33.96
CA MET A 2 23.28 2.23 -33.24
C MET A 2 24.33 2.04 -32.14
N MET A 3 25.27 2.97 -32.01
CA MET A 3 26.22 3.03 -30.89
C MET A 3 26.17 4.40 -30.23
N LEU A 4 26.46 4.43 -28.93
CA LEU A 4 26.59 5.65 -28.15
C LEU A 4 28.08 5.93 -27.94
N SER A 5 28.50 7.16 -28.19
CA SER A 5 29.87 7.58 -27.87
C SER A 5 30.05 7.77 -26.37
N ASP A 6 31.31 7.74 -25.92
CA ASP A 6 31.66 7.93 -24.53
C ASP A 6 31.19 9.31 -24.03
N PRO A 7 30.34 9.36 -22.99
CA PRO A 7 29.81 10.61 -22.46
C PRO A 7 30.86 11.55 -21.88
N GLU A 8 32.08 11.07 -21.58
CA GLU A 8 33.18 11.92 -21.08
C GLU A 8 33.89 12.72 -22.18
N LEU A 9 33.79 12.29 -23.44
CA LEU A 9 34.44 12.92 -24.59
C LEU A 9 33.49 13.84 -25.36
N GLU A 10 32.37 13.29 -25.84
CA GLU A 10 31.36 14.01 -26.60
C GLU A 10 30.10 13.14 -26.67
N GLN A 11 28.91 13.69 -26.42
CA GLN A 11 27.67 12.93 -26.53
C GLN A 11 27.15 12.92 -27.96
N SER A 12 27.22 11.76 -28.59
CA SER A 12 26.75 11.55 -29.96
C SER A 12 26.23 10.12 -30.15
N VAL A 13 25.31 10.00 -31.11
CA VAL A 13 24.80 8.72 -31.59
C VAL A 13 25.48 8.43 -32.92
N LEU A 14 26.07 7.23 -33.03
CA LEU A 14 26.68 6.71 -34.25
C LEU A 14 25.69 5.72 -34.88
N ILE A 15 25.26 6.00 -36.11
CA ILE A 15 24.25 5.21 -36.82
C ILE A 15 24.88 4.56 -38.05
N SER A 16 24.66 3.26 -38.20
CA SER A 16 25.00 2.49 -39.40
C SER A 16 23.75 1.82 -39.96
N SER A 17 23.53 1.99 -41.27
CA SER A 17 22.48 1.32 -42.05
C SER A 17 22.99 0.13 -42.86
N ASP A 18 24.27 -0.20 -42.74
CA ASP A 18 25.00 -1.19 -43.57
C ASP A 18 25.72 -2.24 -42.71
N GLU A 19 25.05 -2.69 -41.65
CA GLU A 19 25.54 -3.74 -40.74
C GLU A 19 26.90 -3.42 -40.08
N GLY A 20 27.22 -2.13 -39.94
CA GLY A 20 28.42 -1.65 -39.26
C GLY A 20 29.61 -1.37 -40.18
N ALA A 21 29.41 -1.35 -41.50
CA ALA A 21 30.48 -1.00 -42.43
C ALA A 21 30.81 0.51 -42.43
N SER A 22 29.81 1.38 -42.23
CA SER A 22 30.02 2.84 -42.09
C SER A 22 29.13 3.44 -41.01
N PHE A 23 29.66 4.46 -40.30
CA PHE A 23 28.95 5.14 -39.21
C PHE A 23 28.82 6.64 -39.48
N GLU A 24 27.58 7.13 -39.46
CA GLU A 24 27.26 8.56 -39.43
C GLU A 24 27.13 9.03 -37.97
N LYS A 25 27.76 10.16 -37.64
CA LYS A 25 27.75 10.75 -36.29
C LYS A 25 26.71 11.85 -36.18
N TYR A 26 25.86 11.79 -35.15
CA TYR A 26 24.84 12.79 -34.82
C TYR A 26 25.00 13.28 -33.37
N PRO A 27 25.15 14.59 -33.12
CA PRO A 27 25.30 15.11 -31.77
C PRO A 27 23.98 15.08 -30.99
N ILE A 28 24.05 14.83 -29.68
CA ILE A 28 22.91 14.89 -28.75
C ILE A 28 23.22 15.83 -27.59
N ASN A 29 22.18 16.41 -26.99
CA ASN A 29 22.29 17.43 -25.93
C ASN A 29 21.81 16.95 -24.55
N PHE A 30 21.72 15.64 -24.34
CA PHE A 30 21.28 15.03 -23.08
C PHE A 30 21.91 13.65 -22.88
N TYR A 31 22.00 13.22 -21.62
CA TYR A 31 22.54 11.91 -21.24
C TYR A 31 21.49 10.81 -21.43
N MET A 32 21.88 9.71 -22.07
CA MET A 32 21.04 8.52 -22.21
C MET A 32 21.44 7.47 -21.17
N ASP A 33 20.48 7.04 -20.36
CA ASP A 33 20.63 5.97 -19.37
C ASP A 33 19.92 4.67 -19.82
N GLY A 34 18.86 4.82 -20.63
CA GLY A 34 18.10 3.70 -21.16
C GLY A 34 17.51 4.02 -22.52
N LEU A 35 17.32 3.00 -23.34
CA LEU A 35 16.82 3.13 -24.71
C LEU A 35 15.84 2.01 -25.04
N LEU A 36 14.70 2.37 -25.63
CA LEU A 36 13.61 1.45 -25.94
C LEU A 36 13.17 1.61 -27.40
N PHE A 37 13.45 0.59 -28.20
CA PHE A 37 13.01 0.51 -29.60
C PHE A 37 11.51 0.24 -29.68
N HIS A 38 10.88 0.76 -30.74
CA HIS A 38 9.51 0.41 -31.07
C HIS A 38 9.43 -1.04 -31.57
N PRO A 39 8.44 -1.84 -31.16
CA PRO A 39 8.34 -3.26 -31.53
C PRO A 39 8.13 -3.52 -33.03
N THR A 40 7.55 -2.56 -33.76
CA THR A 40 7.21 -2.72 -35.19
C THR A 40 7.76 -1.63 -36.11
N GLN A 41 8.25 -0.52 -35.58
CA GLN A 41 8.68 0.64 -36.37
C GLN A 41 10.17 0.85 -36.15
N GLU A 42 10.98 0.40 -37.11
CA GLU A 42 12.43 0.34 -36.94
C GLU A 42 13.07 1.69 -36.59
N ASN A 43 12.52 2.79 -37.13
CA ASN A 43 13.06 4.14 -36.96
C ASN A 43 12.66 4.84 -35.65
N TRP A 44 11.82 4.23 -34.81
CA TRP A 44 11.20 4.90 -33.66
C TRP A 44 11.81 4.42 -32.35
N LEU A 45 12.25 5.37 -31.52
CA LEU A 45 12.88 5.05 -30.23
C LEU A 45 12.45 6.03 -29.13
N LEU A 46 12.50 5.54 -27.90
CA LEU A 46 12.47 6.35 -26.68
C LEU A 46 13.81 6.25 -25.97
N ALA A 47 14.26 7.35 -25.40
CA ALA A 47 15.44 7.39 -24.55
C ALA A 47 15.07 8.01 -23.19
N SER A 48 15.55 7.41 -22.11
CA SER A 48 15.47 7.96 -20.77
C SER A 48 16.79 8.57 -20.37
N SER A 49 16.74 9.67 -19.63
CA SER A 49 17.89 10.35 -19.09
C SER A 49 17.96 10.24 -17.56
N PRO A 50 19.16 10.38 -16.95
CA PRO A 50 19.34 10.32 -15.50
C PRO A 50 18.56 11.40 -14.72
N ASP A 51 18.21 12.51 -15.36
CA ASP A 51 17.39 13.60 -14.80
C ASP A 51 15.87 13.33 -14.93
N ASN A 52 15.46 12.07 -15.08
CA ASN A 52 14.07 11.62 -15.16
C ASN A 52 13.30 12.24 -16.34
N LYS A 53 13.96 12.48 -17.48
CA LYS A 53 13.28 12.91 -18.70
C LYS A 53 13.21 11.78 -19.71
N VAL A 54 12.17 11.82 -20.55
CA VAL A 54 12.00 10.89 -21.66
C VAL A 54 11.97 11.68 -22.96
N TYR A 55 12.84 11.27 -23.87
CA TYR A 55 12.96 11.79 -25.23
C TYR A 55 12.45 10.75 -26.22
N SER A 56 11.96 11.21 -27.36
CA SER A 56 11.55 10.37 -28.48
C SER A 56 12.24 10.79 -29.78
N THR A 57 12.44 9.83 -30.65
CA THR A 57 12.93 10.01 -32.01
C THR A 57 12.11 9.15 -32.95
N MET A 58 11.88 9.64 -34.17
CA MET A 58 11.14 8.96 -35.23
C MET A 58 12.00 8.75 -36.48
N ASP A 59 13.28 9.14 -36.41
CA ASP A 59 14.27 9.14 -37.47
C ASP A 59 15.55 8.40 -37.06
N PHE A 60 15.39 7.37 -36.24
CA PHE A 60 16.43 6.48 -35.75
C PHE A 60 17.54 7.18 -34.93
N GLY A 61 17.18 8.21 -34.16
CA GLY A 61 18.11 8.91 -33.27
C GLY A 61 18.86 10.09 -33.89
N ARG A 62 18.51 10.49 -35.12
CA ARG A 62 19.09 11.68 -35.77
C ARG A 62 18.56 12.97 -35.14
N LYS A 63 17.29 13.01 -34.73
CA LYS A 63 16.67 14.11 -33.98
C LYS A 63 15.89 13.60 -32.80
N TRP A 64 15.96 14.35 -31.70
CA TRP A 64 15.30 14.02 -30.44
C TRP A 64 14.33 15.11 -30.01
N GLN A 65 13.19 14.71 -29.49
CA GLN A 65 12.15 15.58 -28.95
C GLN A 65 11.82 15.16 -27.52
N LEU A 66 11.76 16.13 -26.60
CA LEU A 66 11.33 15.91 -25.23
C LEU A 66 9.84 15.54 -25.18
N VAL A 67 9.50 14.44 -24.50
CA VAL A 67 8.13 13.92 -24.36
C VAL A 67 7.55 14.25 -22.99
N SER A 68 8.31 13.99 -21.93
CA SER A 68 7.87 14.18 -20.55
C SER A 68 9.04 14.42 -19.63
N GLU A 69 8.81 15.22 -18.60
CA GLU A 69 9.72 15.41 -17.48
C GLU A 69 9.22 14.62 -16.26
N ASN A 70 10.09 14.40 -15.27
CA ASN A 70 9.77 13.74 -14.00
C ASN A 70 9.22 12.30 -14.14
N VAL A 71 9.75 11.54 -15.09
CA VAL A 71 9.37 10.16 -15.34
C VAL A 71 10.08 9.21 -14.39
N THR A 72 9.36 8.23 -13.84
CA THR A 72 9.97 7.18 -13.00
C THR A 72 10.95 6.33 -13.84
N PRO A 73 12.20 6.13 -13.41
CA PRO A 73 13.20 5.35 -14.15
C PRO A 73 12.69 3.96 -14.55
N GLY A 74 12.91 3.57 -15.81
CA GLY A 74 12.50 2.27 -16.35
C GLY A 74 10.99 2.03 -16.48
N ARG A 75 10.13 3.03 -16.22
CA ARG A 75 8.66 2.90 -16.30
C ARG A 75 8.07 3.70 -17.47
N PHE A 76 8.61 3.46 -18.66
CA PHE A 76 8.11 4.02 -19.91
C PHE A 76 7.97 2.91 -20.95
N PHE A 77 6.89 2.95 -21.73
CA PHE A 77 6.49 1.84 -22.60
C PHE A 77 5.94 2.37 -23.93
N TRP A 78 5.84 1.48 -24.91
CA TRP A 78 5.12 1.70 -26.16
C TRP A 78 3.71 1.10 -26.10
N TYR A 79 2.74 1.75 -26.76
CA TYR A 79 1.46 1.16 -27.16
C TYR A 79 1.13 1.61 -28.57
N ASP A 80 1.14 0.68 -29.52
CA ASP A 80 0.93 0.87 -30.95
C ASP A 80 1.82 1.95 -31.62
N PHE A 81 1.62 3.23 -31.30
CA PHE A 81 2.35 4.39 -31.84
C PHE A 81 2.58 5.50 -30.79
N ILE A 82 2.24 5.23 -29.53
CA ILE A 82 2.12 6.21 -28.45
C ILE A 82 3.13 5.83 -27.34
N PRO A 83 3.94 6.77 -26.82
CA PRO A 83 4.78 6.56 -25.64
C PRO A 83 4.00 6.82 -24.35
N PHE A 84 4.41 6.17 -23.27
CA PHE A 84 3.77 6.26 -21.96
C PHE A 84 4.81 6.64 -20.92
N SER A 85 4.44 7.51 -19.98
CA SER A 85 5.30 7.89 -18.86
C SER A 85 4.52 7.93 -17.54
N SER A 86 5.19 7.54 -16.45
CA SER A 86 4.70 7.69 -15.07
C SER A 86 5.37 8.90 -14.41
N VAL A 87 4.60 9.89 -13.96
CA VAL A 87 5.10 11.16 -13.38
C VAL A 87 5.39 11.03 -11.87
N LEU A 88 6.26 11.87 -11.29
CA LEU A 88 6.39 12.04 -9.82
C LEU A 88 5.03 12.33 -9.17
N GLY A 89 4.66 11.52 -8.18
CA GLY A 89 3.29 11.43 -7.64
C GLY A 89 2.53 10.19 -8.16
N ALA A 90 3.06 9.55 -9.20
CA ALA A 90 2.66 8.31 -9.84
C ALA A 90 1.20 8.34 -10.31
N GLN A 91 0.95 9.12 -11.36
CA GLN A 91 -0.28 9.06 -12.14
C GLN A 91 -0.01 8.34 -13.46
N TYR A 92 -0.98 7.54 -13.91
CA TYR A 92 -0.89 6.80 -15.15
C TYR A 92 -1.37 7.65 -16.33
N VAL A 93 -0.43 8.02 -17.22
CA VAL A 93 -0.67 8.94 -18.35
C VAL A 93 -0.48 8.25 -19.70
N LYS A 94 -1.44 8.46 -20.61
CA LYS A 94 -1.38 8.06 -22.02
C LYS A 94 -1.33 9.31 -22.90
N CYS A 95 -0.32 9.45 -23.77
CA CYS A 95 -0.20 10.58 -24.69
C CYS A 95 0.65 10.28 -25.93
N ARG A 96 0.34 10.86 -27.08
CA ARG A 96 1.11 10.62 -28.32
C ARG A 96 2.43 11.39 -28.31
N ALA A 97 3.56 10.75 -28.67
CA ALA A 97 4.93 11.29 -28.59
C ALA A 97 5.04 12.69 -29.20
N GLN A 98 4.54 12.81 -30.43
CA GLN A 98 4.64 14.00 -31.25
C GLN A 98 3.86 15.21 -30.68
N ARG A 99 2.90 14.99 -29.77
CA ARG A 99 1.96 16.00 -29.26
C ARG A 99 1.58 15.77 -27.79
N CYS A 100 2.53 15.33 -26.96
CA CYS A 100 2.30 15.15 -25.52
C CYS A 100 2.41 16.49 -24.79
N THR A 101 1.44 17.37 -25.02
CA THR A 101 1.24 18.60 -24.23
C THR A 101 0.29 18.31 -23.07
N ASP A 102 0.32 19.13 -22.02
CA ASP A 102 -0.57 18.96 -20.84
C ASP A 102 -2.06 18.84 -21.23
N SER A 103 -2.49 19.52 -22.31
CA SER A 103 -3.84 19.48 -22.85
C SER A 103 -4.28 18.15 -23.45
N ASN A 104 -3.33 17.31 -23.89
CA ASN A 104 -3.59 16.07 -24.63
C ASN A 104 -3.27 14.81 -23.79
N ARG A 105 -2.96 14.97 -22.50
CA ARG A 105 -2.73 13.86 -21.58
C ARG A 105 -4.04 13.20 -21.20
N GLN A 106 -4.14 11.89 -21.41
CA GLN A 106 -5.27 11.09 -20.98
C GLN A 106 -4.92 10.30 -19.71
N TYR A 107 -5.67 10.54 -18.64
CA TYR A 107 -5.54 9.82 -17.37
C TYR A 107 -6.54 8.65 -17.37
N LEU A 108 -6.04 7.42 -17.53
CA LEU A 108 -6.90 6.22 -17.55
C LEU A 108 -7.21 5.70 -16.14
N PHE A 109 -6.43 6.10 -15.13
CA PHE A 109 -6.67 5.78 -13.72
C PHE A 109 -7.04 7.08 -12.97
N PRO A 110 -8.18 7.16 -12.27
CA PRO A 110 -8.69 8.40 -11.67
C PRO A 110 -7.98 8.84 -10.38
N GLY A 111 -6.78 8.34 -10.09
CA GLY A 111 -6.06 8.62 -8.85
C GLY A 111 -4.55 8.41 -8.96
N TYR A 112 -3.89 8.37 -7.81
CA TYR A 112 -2.47 8.08 -7.69
C TYR A 112 -2.24 6.58 -7.51
N ILE A 113 -1.24 6.05 -8.20
CA ILE A 113 -0.76 4.66 -8.07
C ILE A 113 0.52 4.65 -7.22
N ASP A 114 0.91 3.50 -6.71
CA ASP A 114 2.22 3.40 -6.04
C ASP A 114 3.36 3.48 -7.08
N LYS A 115 4.43 4.22 -6.77
CA LYS A 115 5.52 4.59 -7.71
C LYS A 115 6.14 3.38 -8.41
N ASN A 116 6.23 2.25 -7.72
CA ASN A 116 6.87 1.03 -8.22
C ASN A 116 5.87 -0.05 -8.67
N SER A 117 4.57 0.26 -8.69
CA SER A 117 3.53 -0.75 -8.92
C SER A 117 3.15 -0.99 -10.38
N LEU A 118 3.55 -0.12 -11.31
CA LEU A 118 3.08 -0.17 -12.70
C LEU A 118 3.75 -1.30 -13.49
N VAL A 119 3.05 -2.41 -13.70
CA VAL A 119 3.54 -3.53 -14.52
C VAL A 119 2.81 -3.50 -15.87
N VAL A 120 3.56 -3.39 -16.97
CA VAL A 120 3.03 -3.45 -18.34
C VAL A 120 3.61 -4.68 -19.02
N GLN A 121 2.75 -5.65 -19.36
CA GLN A 121 3.16 -6.89 -20.02
C GLN A 121 2.11 -7.28 -21.06
N ASP A 122 2.53 -7.49 -22.30
CA ASP A 122 1.65 -7.73 -23.45
C ASP A 122 0.49 -6.71 -23.51
N ASN A 123 -0.74 -7.23 -23.52
CA ASN A 123 -1.99 -6.46 -23.57
C ASN A 123 -2.51 -6.05 -22.18
N TYR A 124 -1.78 -6.34 -21.10
CA TYR A 124 -2.20 -6.04 -19.72
C TYR A 124 -1.41 -4.90 -19.11
N VAL A 125 -2.07 -4.14 -18.23
CA VAL A 125 -1.46 -3.16 -17.34
C VAL A 125 -1.96 -3.42 -15.94
N PHE A 126 -1.05 -3.57 -14.99
CA PHE A 126 -1.37 -3.76 -13.58
C PHE A 126 -0.89 -2.57 -12.76
N VAL A 127 -1.68 -2.18 -11.78
CA VAL A 127 -1.33 -1.13 -10.83
C VAL A 127 -1.77 -1.54 -9.42
N GLN A 128 -1.00 -1.11 -8.43
CA GLN A 128 -1.30 -1.31 -7.01
C GLN A 128 -1.58 0.04 -6.37
N VAL A 129 -2.60 0.08 -5.53
CA VAL A 129 -2.98 1.23 -4.72
C VAL A 129 -3.08 0.79 -3.26
N CYS A 130 -2.29 1.42 -2.41
CA CYS A 130 -2.32 1.17 -0.97
C CYS A 130 -3.17 2.24 -0.28
N THR A 131 -4.24 1.83 0.39
CA THR A 131 -5.12 2.73 1.16
C THR A 131 -5.17 2.23 2.61
N SER A 132 -4.77 3.07 3.56
CA SER A 132 -4.76 2.75 5.01
C SER A 132 -4.08 1.42 5.36
N GLY A 133 -3.00 1.07 4.66
CA GLY A 133 -2.24 -0.17 4.85
C GLY A 133 -2.77 -1.39 4.09
N GLN A 134 -3.90 -1.28 3.38
CA GLN A 134 -4.42 -2.36 2.54
C GLN A 134 -4.10 -2.12 1.05
N ALA A 135 -3.45 -3.09 0.41
CA ALA A 135 -3.17 -3.06 -1.02
C ALA A 135 -4.39 -3.51 -1.84
N SER A 136 -4.75 -2.74 -2.85
CA SER A 136 -5.73 -3.08 -3.88
C SER A 136 -5.06 -3.13 -5.24
N TYR A 137 -5.34 -4.18 -6.01
CA TYR A 137 -4.76 -4.38 -7.33
C TYR A 137 -5.79 -4.13 -8.43
N PHE A 138 -5.36 -3.49 -9.50
CA PHE A 138 -6.20 -3.20 -10.67
C PHE A 138 -5.50 -3.67 -11.94
N VAL A 139 -6.31 -4.08 -12.90
CA VAL A 139 -5.87 -4.52 -14.23
C VAL A 139 -6.58 -3.70 -15.30
N SER A 140 -5.87 -3.40 -16.38
CA SER A 140 -6.42 -2.88 -17.63
C SER A 140 -6.01 -3.83 -18.75
N TYR A 141 -7.00 -4.38 -19.44
CA TYR A 141 -6.82 -5.25 -20.60
C TYR A 141 -7.02 -4.42 -21.87
N MET A 142 -6.16 -4.59 -22.88
CA MET A 142 -6.16 -3.80 -24.12
C MET A 142 -6.18 -2.28 -23.88
N ARG A 143 -5.61 -1.83 -22.75
CA ARG A 143 -5.57 -0.43 -22.31
C ARG A 143 -6.95 0.22 -22.16
N GLU A 144 -7.98 -0.56 -21.84
CA GLU A 144 -9.31 -0.07 -21.46
C GLU A 144 -9.33 0.47 -20.02
N SER A 145 -10.52 0.85 -19.53
CA SER A 145 -10.71 1.28 -18.13
C SER A 145 -10.21 0.22 -17.14
N PHE A 146 -9.49 0.66 -16.11
CA PHE A 146 -9.02 -0.22 -15.05
C PHE A 146 -10.18 -0.87 -14.29
N LYS A 147 -10.05 -2.17 -14.04
CA LYS A 147 -10.97 -2.98 -13.23
C LYS A 147 -10.21 -3.50 -12.02
N ARG A 148 -10.85 -3.53 -10.85
CA ARG A 148 -10.26 -4.11 -9.65
C ARG A 148 -10.14 -5.62 -9.81
N ILE A 149 -8.95 -6.15 -9.54
CA ILE A 149 -8.69 -7.59 -9.52
C ILE A 149 -9.51 -8.25 -8.41
N GLN A 150 -10.13 -9.38 -8.74
CA GLN A 150 -10.96 -10.18 -7.86
C GLN A 150 -10.22 -11.47 -7.50
N LEU A 151 -9.70 -11.51 -6.27
CA LEU A 151 -9.20 -12.72 -5.60
C LEU A 151 -10.33 -13.35 -4.76
N PRO A 152 -10.19 -14.60 -4.29
CA PRO A 152 -11.14 -15.18 -3.33
C PRO A 152 -11.35 -14.27 -2.12
N LYS A 153 -12.59 -14.09 -1.64
CA LYS A 153 -12.89 -13.07 -0.60
C LYS A 153 -12.18 -13.30 0.74
N TYR A 154 -11.84 -14.54 1.05
CA TYR A 154 -11.09 -14.91 2.26
C TYR A 154 -9.58 -14.72 2.09
N CYS A 155 -9.10 -14.60 0.86
CA CYS A 155 -7.70 -14.32 0.54
C CYS A 155 -7.46 -12.82 0.72
N LEU A 156 -6.80 -12.46 1.82
CA LEU A 156 -6.27 -11.12 2.02
C LEU A 156 -4.84 -11.11 1.48
N PRO A 157 -4.59 -10.51 0.28
CA PRO A 157 -3.26 -10.51 -0.31
C PRO A 157 -2.36 -9.56 0.48
N LYS A 158 -1.23 -10.09 0.96
CA LYS A 158 -0.13 -9.31 1.52
C LYS A 158 0.75 -8.75 0.40
N ASP A 159 1.00 -9.57 -0.61
CA ASP A 159 1.80 -9.25 -1.79
C ASP A 159 1.29 -10.05 -3.01
N MET A 160 1.41 -9.48 -4.21
CA MET A 160 0.97 -10.08 -5.46
C MET A 160 1.97 -9.77 -6.57
N HIS A 161 2.48 -10.82 -7.22
CA HIS A 161 3.44 -10.70 -8.31
C HIS A 161 2.88 -11.33 -9.59
N ILE A 162 3.04 -10.64 -10.72
CA ILE A 162 2.66 -11.14 -12.05
C ILE A 162 3.82 -11.97 -12.60
N ILE A 163 3.57 -13.24 -12.89
CA ILE A 163 4.59 -14.19 -13.39
C ILE A 163 4.61 -14.19 -14.92
N SER A 164 3.44 -14.29 -15.55
CA SER A 164 3.31 -14.36 -17.00
C SER A 164 1.93 -13.91 -17.46
N THR A 165 1.87 -13.24 -18.61
CA THR A 165 0.63 -12.84 -19.30
C THR A 165 0.43 -13.56 -20.63
N ASN A 166 1.21 -14.62 -20.86
CA ASN A 166 1.23 -15.35 -22.12
C ASN A 166 -0.15 -15.99 -22.43
N GLU A 167 -0.48 -16.06 -23.72
CA GLU A 167 -1.70 -16.72 -24.22
C GLU A 167 -3.02 -16.15 -23.69
N LYS A 168 -3.09 -14.83 -23.52
CA LYS A 168 -4.31 -14.09 -23.10
C LYS A 168 -4.84 -14.54 -21.73
N GLN A 169 -3.96 -14.97 -20.83
CA GLN A 169 -4.26 -15.34 -19.46
C GLN A 169 -3.14 -14.86 -18.54
N VAL A 170 -3.47 -14.50 -17.30
CA VAL A 170 -2.49 -14.00 -16.33
C VAL A 170 -2.22 -15.07 -15.28
N PHE A 171 -0.95 -15.39 -15.09
CA PHE A 171 -0.42 -16.18 -13.98
C PHE A 171 0.16 -15.24 -12.93
N SER A 172 -0.24 -15.42 -11.68
CA SER A 172 0.22 -14.59 -10.57
C SER A 172 0.56 -15.43 -9.34
N ALA A 173 1.63 -15.04 -8.64
CA ALA A 173 1.95 -15.53 -7.31
C ALA A 173 1.36 -14.56 -6.27
N VAL A 174 0.52 -15.06 -5.38
CA VAL A 174 -0.10 -14.27 -4.31
C VAL A 174 0.36 -14.82 -2.95
N GLN A 175 0.89 -13.94 -2.11
CA GLN A 175 1.16 -14.25 -0.70
C GLN A 175 -0.06 -13.89 0.12
N GLU A 176 -0.66 -14.88 0.78
CA GLU A 176 -1.81 -14.68 1.66
C GLU A 176 -1.35 -14.21 3.04
N TRP A 177 -2.17 -13.42 3.73
CA TRP A 177 -1.82 -12.82 5.04
C TRP A 177 -1.45 -13.86 6.12
N ASN A 178 -2.06 -15.04 6.07
CA ASN A 178 -1.86 -16.14 7.03
C ASN A 178 -0.68 -17.07 6.68
N GLN A 179 0.00 -16.85 5.55
CA GLN A 179 1.07 -17.72 5.07
C GLN A 179 2.46 -17.18 5.49
N ASN A 180 3.29 -18.08 6.05
CA ASN A 180 4.67 -17.78 6.43
C ASN A 180 5.61 -17.94 5.22
N ASP A 181 5.79 -16.87 4.45
CA ASP A 181 6.71 -16.77 3.29
C ASP A 181 6.46 -17.72 2.10
N THR A 182 5.31 -18.38 2.05
CA THR A 182 4.86 -19.12 0.86
C THR A 182 3.97 -18.25 -0.04
N TYR A 183 4.00 -18.54 -1.34
CA TYR A 183 3.09 -17.94 -2.32
C TYR A 183 2.23 -19.04 -2.94
N SER A 184 1.03 -18.68 -3.38
CA SER A 184 0.14 -19.57 -4.12
C SER A 184 -0.04 -19.07 -5.56
N LEU A 185 -0.11 -20.00 -6.51
CA LEU A 185 -0.33 -19.73 -7.93
C LEU A 185 -1.82 -19.49 -8.18
N TYR A 186 -2.11 -18.35 -8.77
CA TYR A 186 -3.44 -17.96 -9.22
C TYR A 186 -3.45 -17.75 -10.74
N ILE A 187 -4.55 -18.18 -11.37
CA ILE A 187 -4.76 -18.06 -12.82
C ILE A 187 -6.02 -17.24 -13.11
N SER A 188 -5.92 -16.27 -14.01
CA SER A 188 -7.01 -15.35 -14.30
C SER A 188 -7.94 -15.85 -15.41
N ASP A 189 -9.06 -15.14 -15.60
CA ASP A 189 -9.79 -15.11 -16.86
C ASP A 189 -9.06 -14.28 -17.93
N SER A 190 -9.61 -14.20 -19.15
CA SER A 190 -8.91 -13.56 -20.26
C SER A 190 -8.68 -12.05 -20.06
N PRO A 191 -9.64 -11.26 -19.53
CA PRO A 191 -9.39 -9.88 -19.13
C PRO A 191 -8.44 -9.69 -17.93
N GLY A 192 -8.05 -10.75 -17.22
CA GLY A 192 -7.15 -10.66 -16.08
C GLY A 192 -7.81 -10.17 -14.78
N VAL A 193 -9.15 -10.26 -14.67
CA VAL A 193 -9.92 -9.70 -13.55
C VAL A 193 -10.21 -10.75 -12.49
N TYR A 194 -10.65 -11.94 -12.89
CA TYR A 194 -11.14 -12.97 -11.98
C TYR A 194 -10.11 -14.09 -11.83
N PHE A 195 -9.49 -14.18 -10.65
CA PHE A 195 -8.44 -15.16 -10.37
C PHE A 195 -8.97 -16.35 -9.58
N THR A 196 -8.52 -17.54 -9.96
CA THR A 196 -8.80 -18.81 -9.29
C THR A 196 -7.50 -19.48 -8.87
N LEU A 197 -7.53 -20.20 -7.75
CA LEU A 197 -6.37 -20.92 -7.22
C LEU A 197 -6.01 -22.09 -8.14
N SER A 198 -4.73 -22.19 -8.49
CA SER A 198 -4.16 -23.24 -9.36
C SER A 198 -3.26 -24.20 -8.59
N LEU A 199 -2.33 -23.66 -7.78
CA LEU A 199 -1.39 -24.46 -7.00
C LEU A 199 -0.97 -23.74 -5.71
N GLU A 200 -1.15 -24.37 -4.57
CA GLU A 200 -0.74 -23.83 -3.26
C GLU A 200 0.74 -24.08 -2.96
N ASN A 201 1.32 -23.26 -2.08
CA ASN A 201 2.65 -23.42 -1.48
C ASN A 201 3.79 -23.56 -2.50
N LEU A 202 3.84 -22.66 -3.48
CA LEU A 202 4.96 -22.58 -4.42
C LEU A 202 6.28 -22.28 -3.70
N ARG A 203 7.36 -22.86 -4.23
CA ARG A 203 8.73 -22.50 -3.85
C ARG A 203 9.08 -21.15 -4.47
N THR A 204 9.44 -20.18 -3.63
CA THR A 204 9.81 -18.82 -4.05
C THR A 204 11.13 -18.35 -3.43
N ARG A 205 11.91 -17.54 -4.14
CA ARG A 205 13.15 -16.91 -3.65
C ARG A 205 13.09 -15.41 -3.91
N ARG A 206 13.58 -14.60 -2.96
CA ARG A 206 13.69 -13.15 -3.13
C ARG A 206 15.13 -12.77 -3.42
N GLU A 207 15.34 -12.03 -4.50
CA GLU A 207 16.65 -11.51 -4.87
C GLU A 207 17.07 -10.34 -3.97
N PRO A 208 18.38 -10.03 -3.86
CA PRO A 208 18.86 -8.83 -3.17
C PRO A 208 18.24 -7.52 -3.70
N GLY A 209 17.86 -7.48 -4.98
CA GLY A 209 17.15 -6.36 -5.61
C GLY A 209 15.64 -6.31 -5.34
N GLY A 210 15.10 -7.27 -4.58
CA GLY A 210 13.69 -7.34 -4.18
C GLY A 210 12.77 -8.12 -5.12
N ASN A 211 13.24 -8.54 -6.31
CA ASN A 211 12.46 -9.34 -7.24
C ASN A 211 12.13 -10.72 -6.65
N LEU A 212 10.92 -11.21 -6.93
CA LEU A 212 10.47 -12.53 -6.50
C LEU A 212 10.63 -13.53 -7.64
N LEU A 213 11.54 -14.48 -7.48
CA LEU A 213 11.67 -15.63 -8.37
C LEU A 213 10.73 -16.74 -7.90
N VAL A 214 9.89 -17.23 -8.81
CA VAL A 214 8.97 -18.33 -8.59
C VAL A 214 9.49 -19.53 -9.38
N ASP A 215 9.61 -20.69 -8.74
CA ASP A 215 10.03 -21.93 -9.40
C ASP A 215 8.86 -22.49 -10.26
N LEU A 216 8.55 -21.82 -11.36
CA LEU A 216 7.55 -22.19 -12.36
C LEU A 216 8.18 -22.10 -13.75
N TYR A 217 8.16 -23.21 -14.50
CA TYR A 217 8.73 -23.32 -15.83
C TYR A 217 7.66 -23.63 -16.88
N LYS A 218 7.57 -22.81 -17.92
CA LYS A 218 6.74 -23.07 -19.11
C LYS A 218 7.53 -23.95 -20.06
N VAL A 219 6.96 -25.07 -20.50
CA VAL A 219 7.59 -25.91 -21.53
C VAL A 219 7.36 -25.28 -22.89
N GLU A 220 8.44 -25.02 -23.62
CA GLU A 220 8.37 -24.46 -24.96
C GLU A 220 7.96 -25.50 -26.01
N GLY A 221 7.27 -25.04 -27.06
CA GLY A 221 6.83 -25.87 -28.18
C GLY A 221 5.52 -26.65 -27.98
N ILE A 222 5.01 -26.76 -26.75
CA ILE A 222 3.71 -27.38 -26.46
C ILE A 222 2.93 -26.54 -25.44
N ASN A 223 1.78 -26.01 -25.86
CA ASN A 223 0.96 -25.16 -25.00
C ASN A 223 0.31 -25.96 -23.87
N GLY A 224 0.20 -25.33 -22.70
CA GLY A 224 -0.49 -25.89 -21.54
C GLY A 224 0.35 -26.80 -20.64
N ILE A 225 1.63 -27.03 -20.96
CA ILE A 225 2.54 -27.81 -20.11
C ILE A 225 3.40 -26.88 -19.24
N PHE A 226 3.31 -27.05 -17.93
CA PHE A 226 4.12 -26.31 -16.96
C PHE A 226 4.70 -27.25 -15.91
N LEU A 227 5.88 -26.92 -15.39
CA LEU A 227 6.47 -27.54 -14.21
C LEU A 227 6.53 -26.54 -13.07
N ALA A 228 6.25 -26.97 -11.85
CA ALA A 228 6.33 -26.13 -10.66
C ALA A 228 6.91 -26.89 -9.48
N ASN A 229 7.70 -26.21 -8.65
CA ASN A 229 8.14 -26.73 -7.36
C ASN A 229 7.20 -26.24 -6.26
N LYS A 230 6.67 -27.20 -5.48
CA LYS A 230 5.74 -26.98 -4.37
C LYS A 230 6.34 -27.49 -3.07
N LEU A 231 6.15 -26.74 -2.00
CA LEU A 231 6.46 -27.16 -0.63
C LEU A 231 5.32 -28.01 -0.07
N VAL A 232 5.61 -29.27 0.25
CA VAL A 232 4.68 -30.23 0.88
C VAL A 232 5.24 -30.58 2.26
N GLY A 233 4.67 -29.98 3.31
CA GLY A 233 5.27 -30.02 4.65
C GLY A 233 6.57 -29.20 4.66
N HIS A 234 7.71 -29.86 4.86
CA HIS A 234 9.03 -29.24 4.77
C HIS A 234 9.81 -29.67 3.51
N GLU A 235 9.24 -30.55 2.70
CA GLU A 235 9.89 -31.13 1.52
C GLU A 235 9.49 -30.37 0.25
N VAL A 236 10.46 -30.04 -0.59
CA VAL A 236 10.18 -29.44 -1.91
C VAL A 236 9.99 -30.56 -2.94
N LYS A 237 8.85 -30.58 -3.63
CA LYS A 237 8.52 -31.57 -4.66
C LYS A 237 8.16 -30.91 -5.99
N THR A 238 8.42 -31.61 -7.08
CA THR A 238 8.21 -31.09 -8.45
C THR A 238 6.94 -31.69 -9.02
N PHE A 239 6.12 -30.83 -9.62
CA PHE A 239 4.85 -31.19 -10.24
C PHE A 239 4.81 -30.72 -11.69
N ILE A 240 4.10 -31.47 -12.53
CA ILE A 240 3.81 -31.14 -13.92
C ILE A 240 2.29 -31.04 -14.13
N THR A 241 1.89 -30.14 -15.02
CA THR A 241 0.51 -30.02 -15.51
C THR A 241 0.50 -30.13 -17.03
N TYR A 242 -0.58 -30.69 -17.58
CA TYR A 242 -0.84 -30.78 -19.03
C TYR A 242 -2.10 -29.99 -19.45
N ASN A 243 -2.75 -29.33 -18.49
CA ASN A 243 -3.96 -28.53 -18.68
C ASN A 243 -3.79 -27.15 -18.05
N LYS A 244 -2.61 -26.55 -18.26
CA LYS A 244 -2.35 -25.13 -17.99
C LYS A 244 -2.56 -24.73 -16.52
N GLY A 245 -2.29 -25.66 -15.59
CA GLY A 245 -2.32 -25.40 -14.15
C GLY A 245 -3.61 -25.80 -13.46
N GLN A 246 -4.58 -26.40 -14.15
CA GLN A 246 -5.81 -26.86 -13.50
C GLN A 246 -5.58 -28.12 -12.65
N THR A 247 -4.81 -29.08 -13.15
CA THR A 247 -4.43 -30.28 -12.40
C THR A 247 -2.93 -30.52 -12.47
N TRP A 248 -2.36 -30.93 -11.35
CA TRP A 248 -0.92 -31.13 -11.16
C TRP A 248 -0.64 -32.56 -10.72
N ALA A 249 0.43 -33.15 -11.24
CA ALA A 249 0.88 -34.50 -10.89
C ALA A 249 2.39 -34.52 -10.64
N GLN A 250 2.85 -35.40 -9.75
CA GLN A 250 4.28 -35.62 -9.55
C GLN A 250 4.93 -36.31 -10.76
N LEU A 251 6.22 -36.06 -10.97
CA LEU A 251 7.00 -36.67 -12.05
C LEU A 251 7.36 -38.12 -11.69
N GLN A 252 7.19 -39.03 -12.66
CA GLN A 252 7.64 -40.40 -12.54
C GLN A 252 9.16 -40.46 -12.65
N ALA A 253 9.82 -41.15 -11.71
CA ALA A 253 11.26 -41.40 -11.77
C ALA A 253 11.62 -42.38 -12.91
N PRO A 254 12.83 -42.27 -13.48
CA PRO A 254 13.33 -43.27 -14.44
C PRO A 254 13.47 -44.65 -13.78
N ASN A 255 13.25 -45.70 -14.56
CA ASN A 255 13.37 -47.09 -14.08
C ASN A 255 14.82 -47.57 -13.98
N THR A 256 15.76 -46.86 -14.61
CA THR A 256 17.18 -47.22 -14.68
C THR A 256 18.09 -46.01 -14.50
N ASP A 257 19.24 -46.21 -13.89
CA ASP A 257 20.30 -45.19 -13.78
C ASP A 257 21.15 -45.10 -15.08
N VAL A 258 22.20 -44.28 -15.04
CA VAL A 258 23.14 -44.09 -16.18
C VAL A 258 23.91 -45.37 -16.51
N ALA A 259 24.18 -46.21 -15.51
CA ALA A 259 24.88 -47.49 -15.67
C ALA A 259 23.94 -48.63 -16.12
N GLY A 260 22.62 -48.38 -16.17
CA GLY A 260 21.60 -49.36 -16.54
C GLY A 260 21.08 -50.21 -15.37
N ASN A 261 21.45 -49.91 -14.13
CA ASN A 261 20.91 -50.59 -12.95
C ASN A 261 19.47 -50.15 -12.69
N SER A 262 18.64 -51.06 -12.19
CA SER A 262 17.25 -50.76 -11.86
C SER A 262 17.13 -49.84 -10.66
N LEU A 263 16.37 -48.75 -10.81
CA LEU A 263 16.03 -47.81 -9.76
C LEU A 263 14.63 -48.09 -9.21
N HIS A 264 14.53 -48.36 -7.90
CA HIS A 264 13.25 -48.60 -7.25
C HIS A 264 12.73 -47.30 -6.58
N CYS A 265 11.98 -46.51 -7.35
CA CYS A 265 11.37 -45.26 -6.89
C CYS A 265 9.88 -45.23 -7.30
N ILE A 266 8.98 -45.19 -6.31
CA ILE A 266 7.53 -45.34 -6.53
C ILE A 266 6.78 -44.15 -5.92
N LEU A 267 5.88 -43.58 -6.72
CA LEU A 267 4.96 -42.52 -6.28
C LEU A 267 3.99 -43.02 -5.19
N PRO A 268 3.57 -42.17 -4.22
CA PRO A 268 3.91 -40.76 -4.05
C PRO A 268 5.13 -40.50 -3.14
N PHE A 269 5.78 -41.56 -2.64
CA PHE A 269 6.84 -41.45 -1.65
C PHE A 269 8.18 -41.02 -2.27
N CYS A 270 8.47 -41.52 -3.47
CA CYS A 270 9.66 -41.18 -4.23
C CYS A 270 9.27 -40.72 -5.64
N SER A 271 9.87 -39.63 -6.11
CA SER A 271 9.62 -39.05 -7.43
C SER A 271 10.89 -38.41 -8.01
N LEU A 272 10.81 -38.01 -9.27
CA LEU A 272 11.82 -37.16 -9.89
C LEU A 272 11.59 -35.69 -9.47
N HIS A 273 12.63 -35.02 -9.02
CA HIS A 273 12.63 -33.62 -8.61
C HIS A 273 13.60 -32.83 -9.48
N LEU A 274 13.17 -31.67 -9.97
CA LEU A 274 13.93 -30.86 -10.92
C LEU A 274 14.19 -29.46 -10.35
N HIS A 275 15.40 -28.97 -10.61
CA HIS A 275 15.77 -27.58 -10.36
C HIS A 275 15.21 -26.73 -11.50
N LEU A 276 14.14 -26.00 -11.20
CA LEU A 276 13.40 -25.17 -12.17
C LEU A 276 13.95 -23.74 -12.26
N ASP A 277 15.12 -23.50 -11.69
CA ASP A 277 15.64 -22.17 -11.51
C ASP A 277 16.37 -21.66 -12.72
N THR A 278 15.85 -20.55 -13.25
CA THR A 278 16.50 -19.79 -14.31
C THR A 278 17.58 -18.91 -13.70
N PRO A 279 18.83 -19.00 -14.17
CA PRO A 279 19.93 -18.20 -13.66
C PRO A 279 19.69 -16.72 -13.96
N VAL A 280 20.00 -15.87 -12.98
CA VAL A 280 19.90 -14.40 -13.09
C VAL A 280 20.85 -13.86 -14.15
N ASN A 281 21.99 -14.54 -14.34
CA ASN A 281 22.95 -14.20 -15.37
C ASN A 281 22.60 -14.95 -16.68
N PRO A 282 22.16 -14.24 -17.75
CA PRO A 282 21.83 -14.86 -19.03
C PRO A 282 23.05 -15.51 -19.72
N TYR A 283 24.27 -15.19 -19.28
CA TYR A 283 25.51 -15.79 -19.79
C TYR A 283 25.84 -17.14 -19.13
N LEU A 284 25.12 -17.53 -18.06
CA LEU A 284 25.22 -18.86 -17.47
C LEU A 284 24.13 -19.77 -18.04
N PRO A 285 24.45 -21.03 -18.42
CA PRO A 285 23.43 -21.98 -18.83
C PRO A 285 22.45 -22.24 -17.69
N GLY A 286 21.16 -22.32 -18.01
CA GLY A 286 20.13 -22.68 -17.03
C GLY A 286 20.22 -24.12 -16.56
N ARG A 287 19.35 -24.51 -15.62
CA ARG A 287 19.23 -25.88 -15.13
C ARG A 287 18.12 -26.68 -15.79
N ILE A 288 17.27 -26.02 -16.56
CA ILE A 288 16.20 -26.63 -17.33
C ILE A 288 16.11 -25.97 -18.71
N PHE A 289 15.92 -26.79 -19.73
CA PHE A 289 15.93 -26.37 -21.13
C PHE A 289 14.82 -27.05 -21.92
N SER A 290 14.10 -26.26 -22.70
CA SER A 290 13.14 -26.68 -23.72
C SER A 290 13.14 -25.64 -24.83
N MET A 291 12.76 -26.02 -26.04
CA MET A 291 12.77 -25.13 -27.20
C MET A 291 11.52 -25.36 -28.05
N ASP A 292 10.97 -24.28 -28.60
CA ASP A 292 9.82 -24.31 -29.51
C ASP A 292 10.07 -25.16 -30.77
N SER A 293 11.33 -25.24 -31.18
CA SER A 293 11.82 -26.02 -32.31
C SER A 293 11.86 -27.53 -32.05
N ALA A 294 11.89 -27.93 -30.78
CA ALA A 294 12.10 -29.30 -30.33
C ALA A 294 10.98 -29.78 -29.38
N PRO A 295 9.70 -29.81 -29.83
CA PRO A 295 8.56 -30.08 -28.96
C PRO A 295 8.67 -31.45 -28.27
N GLY A 296 8.40 -31.45 -26.96
CA GLY A 296 8.42 -32.62 -26.10
C GLY A 296 9.81 -33.03 -25.59
N ILE A 297 10.88 -32.37 -26.03
CA ILE A 297 12.21 -32.53 -25.46
C ILE A 297 12.39 -31.53 -24.31
N ILE A 298 12.65 -32.06 -23.11
CA ILE A 298 12.99 -31.24 -21.92
C ILE A 298 14.23 -31.87 -21.31
N VAL A 299 15.24 -31.05 -21.05
CA VAL A 299 16.47 -31.45 -20.37
C VAL A 299 16.56 -30.66 -19.07
N ALA A 300 16.76 -31.34 -17.94
CA ALA A 300 16.77 -30.69 -16.64
C ALA A 300 17.74 -31.35 -15.66
N THR A 301 18.37 -30.54 -14.82
CA THR A 301 19.15 -30.96 -13.66
C THR A 301 18.22 -31.19 -12.48
N GLY A 302 18.43 -32.27 -11.74
CA GLY A 302 17.53 -32.69 -10.67
C GLY A 302 18.10 -33.81 -9.82
N ASN A 303 17.25 -34.43 -9.02
CA ASN A 303 17.56 -35.62 -8.25
C ASN A 303 16.33 -36.54 -8.14
N ILE A 304 16.55 -37.80 -7.78
CA ILE A 304 15.50 -38.78 -7.49
C ILE A 304 15.46 -38.97 -5.99
N GLY A 305 14.27 -38.90 -5.38
CA GLY A 305 14.14 -39.07 -3.93
C GLY A 305 12.78 -38.65 -3.39
N THR A 306 12.75 -38.38 -2.08
CA THR A 306 11.56 -37.87 -1.37
C THR A 306 11.36 -36.36 -1.53
N GLU A 307 12.47 -35.62 -1.73
CA GLU A 307 12.52 -34.17 -1.87
C GLU A 307 13.59 -33.71 -2.87
N LEU A 308 13.48 -32.44 -3.31
CA LEU A 308 14.49 -31.75 -4.09
C LEU A 308 15.71 -31.46 -3.24
N SER A 309 16.86 -32.00 -3.65
CA SER A 309 18.15 -31.85 -2.97
C SER A 309 19.14 -31.06 -3.83
N SER A 310 20.03 -30.33 -3.19
CA SER A 310 21.20 -29.71 -3.82
C SER A 310 22.41 -30.66 -3.90
N THR A 311 22.35 -31.78 -3.17
CA THR A 311 23.35 -32.85 -3.18
C THR A 311 22.85 -34.04 -4.01
N ASN A 312 23.75 -34.77 -4.67
CA ASN A 312 23.43 -35.86 -5.61
C ASN A 312 22.59 -35.40 -6.82
N LEU A 313 23.10 -34.39 -7.52
CA LEU A 313 22.49 -33.90 -8.75
C LEU A 313 22.74 -34.88 -9.90
N GLY A 314 21.83 -34.92 -10.86
CA GLY A 314 22.01 -35.59 -12.14
C GLY A 314 21.22 -34.85 -13.22
N MET A 315 21.57 -35.07 -14.48
CA MET A 315 20.82 -34.53 -15.62
C MET A 315 19.86 -35.58 -16.17
N PHE A 316 18.63 -35.14 -16.38
CA PHE A 316 17.54 -35.94 -16.89
C PHE A 316 17.01 -35.35 -18.18
N ILE A 317 16.50 -36.22 -19.06
CA ILE A 317 15.87 -35.82 -20.31
C ILE A 317 14.58 -36.61 -20.52
N THR A 318 13.58 -35.93 -21.05
CA THR A 318 12.38 -36.53 -21.64
C THR A 318 12.38 -36.24 -23.14
N SER A 319 11.79 -37.15 -23.90
CA SER A 319 11.50 -36.93 -25.33
C SER A 319 10.02 -37.01 -25.67
N ASP A 320 9.15 -37.20 -24.68
CA ASP A 320 7.71 -37.38 -24.81
C ASP A 320 6.91 -36.41 -23.91
N ALA A 321 7.44 -35.20 -23.71
CA ALA A 321 6.84 -34.13 -22.92
C ALA A 321 6.59 -34.47 -21.44
N GLY A 322 7.50 -35.23 -20.82
CA GLY A 322 7.53 -35.47 -19.38
C GLY A 322 6.76 -36.72 -18.94
N ASN A 323 6.28 -37.54 -19.88
CA ASN A 323 5.66 -38.82 -19.55
C ASN A 323 6.70 -39.86 -19.11
N SER A 324 7.86 -39.90 -19.79
CA SER A 324 8.99 -40.75 -19.43
C SER A 324 10.30 -39.97 -19.37
N TRP A 325 11.05 -40.20 -18.31
CA TRP A 325 12.35 -39.58 -18.06
C TRP A 325 13.45 -40.62 -18.12
N ARG A 326 14.65 -40.19 -18.53
CA ARG A 326 15.89 -40.97 -18.45
C ARG A 326 17.01 -40.09 -17.89
N GLN A 327 17.90 -40.68 -17.10
CA GLN A 327 19.11 -39.99 -16.66
C GLN A 327 20.17 -40.07 -17.76
N ILE A 328 20.90 -38.97 -18.00
CA ILE A 328 21.94 -38.87 -19.04
C ILE A 328 23.32 -38.55 -18.48
N PHE A 329 23.41 -37.78 -17.39
CA PHE A 329 24.67 -37.42 -16.76
C PHE A 329 24.54 -37.44 -15.22
N GLU A 330 25.64 -37.72 -14.53
CA GLU A 330 25.74 -37.65 -13.06
C GLU A 330 26.14 -36.26 -12.57
N GLU A 331 26.55 -35.35 -13.47
CA GLU A 331 26.98 -34.00 -13.14
C GLU A 331 26.19 -32.96 -13.93
N GLU A 332 26.18 -31.71 -13.44
CA GLU A 332 25.56 -30.57 -14.10
C GLU A 332 26.43 -30.09 -15.29
N LEU A 333 25.87 -30.16 -16.50
CA LEU A 333 26.49 -29.68 -17.74
C LEU A 333 25.63 -28.59 -18.38
N GLY A 334 26.26 -27.63 -19.04
CA GLY A 334 25.55 -26.69 -19.91
C GLY A 334 25.08 -27.41 -21.17
N VAL A 335 23.82 -27.20 -21.58
CA VAL A 335 23.22 -27.88 -22.76
C VAL A 335 22.72 -26.86 -23.78
N TRP A 336 23.04 -27.09 -25.05
CA TRP A 336 22.58 -26.28 -26.18
C TRP A 336 21.86 -27.14 -27.22
N PHE A 337 20.71 -26.63 -27.68
CA PHE A 337 19.92 -27.22 -28.76
C PHE A 337 20.47 -26.79 -30.11
N LEU A 338 20.61 -27.74 -31.02
CA LEU A 338 21.10 -27.49 -32.37
C LEU A 338 20.24 -28.28 -33.37
N ASP A 339 20.15 -27.80 -34.62
CA ASP A 339 19.32 -28.38 -35.70
C ASP A 339 17.86 -28.47 -35.32
N ASN A 340 17.29 -27.42 -34.74
CA ASN A 340 15.89 -27.45 -34.25
C ASN A 340 15.63 -28.63 -33.28
N GLY A 341 16.61 -28.99 -32.44
CA GLY A 341 16.53 -30.14 -31.53
C GLY A 341 16.91 -31.50 -32.12
N GLY A 342 17.45 -31.53 -33.34
CA GLY A 342 18.14 -32.71 -33.86
C GLY A 342 19.35 -33.11 -33.00
N ALA A 343 19.96 -32.17 -32.28
CA ALA A 343 21.11 -32.36 -31.39
C ALA A 343 20.89 -31.73 -30.05
N LEU A 344 21.66 -32.26 -29.12
CA LEU A 344 22.10 -31.57 -27.94
C LEU A 344 23.63 -31.60 -27.90
N VAL A 345 24.24 -30.49 -27.51
CA VAL A 345 25.65 -30.43 -27.12
C VAL A 345 25.69 -30.14 -25.63
N ALA A 346 26.43 -30.96 -24.88
CA ALA A 346 26.65 -30.80 -23.45
C ALA A 346 28.10 -30.44 -23.19
N VAL A 347 28.36 -29.41 -22.38
CA VAL A 347 29.72 -28.97 -22.03
C VAL A 347 29.82 -28.80 -20.51
N SER A 348 30.90 -29.32 -19.92
CA SER A 348 31.18 -29.09 -18.49
C SER A 348 31.59 -27.64 -18.26
N LEU A 349 30.89 -26.98 -17.34
CA LEU A 349 31.12 -25.58 -16.98
C LEU A 349 32.19 -25.42 -15.88
N VAL A 350 32.60 -26.53 -15.26
CA VAL A 350 33.61 -26.57 -14.19
C VAL A 350 34.89 -27.21 -14.74
N ALA A 351 35.44 -26.63 -15.80
CA ALA A 351 36.76 -27.04 -16.30
C ALA A 351 37.85 -26.25 -15.56
N THR A 352 38.43 -26.82 -14.50
CA THR A 352 39.64 -26.30 -13.82
C THR A 352 40.92 -26.50 -14.63
N VAL A 353 40.81 -27.10 -15.82
CA VAL A 353 41.89 -27.38 -16.75
C VAL A 353 41.52 -26.78 -18.12
N PRO A 354 42.45 -26.15 -18.87
CA PRO A 354 42.17 -25.74 -20.24
C PRO A 354 41.63 -26.93 -21.04
N ILE A 355 40.52 -26.73 -21.75
CA ILE A 355 39.87 -27.75 -22.58
C ILE A 355 40.86 -28.18 -23.67
N ARG A 356 41.65 -29.23 -23.41
CA ARG A 356 42.63 -29.79 -24.36
C ARG A 356 42.01 -30.84 -25.28
N HIS A 357 40.90 -31.44 -24.86
CA HIS A 357 40.18 -32.47 -25.60
C HIS A 357 38.67 -32.29 -25.39
N VAL A 358 37.92 -32.20 -26.49
CA VAL A 358 36.46 -32.30 -26.49
C VAL A 358 36.11 -33.78 -26.68
N TRP A 359 35.44 -34.37 -25.70
CA TRP A 359 34.98 -35.75 -25.78
C TRP A 359 33.58 -35.78 -26.39
N LEU A 360 33.44 -36.27 -27.63
CA LEU A 360 32.15 -36.59 -28.22
C LEU A 360 31.83 -38.07 -27.91
N THR A 361 30.93 -38.33 -26.96
CA THR A 361 30.41 -39.68 -26.72
C THR A 361 29.12 -39.92 -27.50
N THR A 362 29.10 -40.95 -28.34
CA THR A 362 28.02 -41.25 -29.28
C THR A 362 26.90 -42.03 -28.61
N TYR A 363 25.91 -41.34 -28.04
CA TYR A 363 24.59 -41.95 -27.82
C TYR A 363 23.41 -41.11 -28.32
N LEU A 364 23.48 -39.77 -28.36
CA LEU A 364 22.47 -38.89 -28.98
C LEU A 364 23.10 -37.52 -29.31
N MET A 365 23.48 -37.23 -30.57
CA MET A 365 24.08 -35.92 -30.90
C MET A 365 24.08 -35.61 -32.40
N PHE A 366 23.42 -34.52 -32.86
CA PHE A 366 23.34 -34.08 -34.28
C PHE A 366 22.80 -32.63 -34.52
N CYS A 367 23.65 -31.62 -34.82
CA CYS A 367 23.48 -30.12 -34.80
C CYS A 367 23.24 -29.27 -36.10
N PHE A 368 22.61 -28.07 -36.00
CA PHE A 368 22.54 -26.88 -36.90
C PHE A 368 22.23 -25.55 -36.17
N VAL A 369 23.25 -24.71 -35.90
CA VAL A 369 23.48 -23.23 -36.07
C VAL A 369 24.91 -22.99 -35.55
N ASP A 370 25.73 -22.12 -36.18
CA ASP A 370 27.10 -21.79 -35.72
C ASP A 370 27.15 -21.59 -34.20
N LEU A 371 27.69 -22.58 -33.46
CA LEU A 371 27.80 -22.49 -32.01
C LEU A 371 29.09 -21.74 -31.72
N SER A 372 28.92 -20.54 -31.19
CA SER A 372 29.98 -19.63 -30.82
C SER A 372 30.12 -19.61 -29.30
N PHE A 373 31.20 -20.20 -28.79
CA PHE A 373 31.56 -20.06 -27.39
C PHE A 373 32.48 -18.86 -27.22
N THR A 374 32.09 -17.93 -26.35
CA THR A 374 32.96 -16.85 -25.89
C THR A 374 33.50 -17.20 -24.52
N GLY A 375 34.81 -17.09 -24.34
CA GLY A 375 35.45 -17.49 -23.09
C GLY A 375 36.78 -16.81 -22.88
N HIS A 376 37.24 -16.91 -21.63
CA HIS A 376 38.48 -16.34 -21.17
C HIS A 376 39.50 -17.47 -20.90
N LEU A 377 40.70 -17.40 -21.49
CA LEU A 377 41.76 -18.36 -21.17
C LEU A 377 42.50 -17.86 -19.93
N SER A 378 42.53 -18.67 -18.87
CA SER A 378 42.89 -18.27 -17.48
C SER A 378 44.25 -17.58 -17.25
N ARG A 379 45.06 -17.33 -18.29
CA ARG A 379 46.40 -16.72 -18.20
C ARG A 379 46.54 -15.37 -18.90
N VAL A 380 45.62 -14.97 -19.79
CA VAL A 380 45.71 -13.70 -20.53
C VAL A 380 44.31 -13.14 -20.69
N SER A 381 44.01 -11.95 -20.15
CA SER A 381 42.73 -11.21 -20.14
C SER A 381 42.05 -10.94 -21.52
N GLU A 382 42.31 -11.76 -22.54
CA GLU A 382 41.78 -11.65 -23.90
C GLU A 382 40.55 -12.55 -24.13
N TRP A 383 39.54 -12.02 -24.80
CA TRP A 383 38.36 -12.76 -25.22
C TRP A 383 38.67 -13.64 -26.44
N GLN A 384 38.28 -14.92 -26.38
CA GLN A 384 38.37 -15.82 -27.52
C GLN A 384 36.97 -16.30 -27.94
N LEU A 385 36.76 -16.39 -29.25
CA LEU A 385 35.54 -16.89 -29.88
C LEU A 385 35.87 -18.22 -30.56
N ILE A 386 35.25 -19.31 -30.09
CA ILE A 386 35.36 -20.63 -30.72
C ILE A 386 34.07 -20.87 -31.50
N LYS A 387 34.19 -20.90 -32.82
CA LYS A 387 33.12 -21.25 -33.74
C LYS A 387 33.21 -22.75 -34.08
N ILE A 388 32.19 -23.53 -33.73
CA ILE A 388 32.12 -24.95 -34.05
C ILE A 388 31.24 -25.17 -35.29
N ASP A 389 31.87 -25.60 -36.39
CA ASP A 389 31.15 -26.08 -37.58
C ASP A 389 30.85 -27.58 -37.45
N TYR A 390 29.59 -27.92 -37.27
CA TYR A 390 29.10 -29.29 -37.12
C TYR A 390 28.53 -29.85 -38.45
N LYS A 391 28.57 -29.10 -39.57
CA LYS A 391 28.06 -29.54 -40.88
C LYS A 391 28.66 -30.87 -41.30
N ALA A 392 29.94 -31.06 -41.00
CA ALA A 392 30.68 -32.29 -41.32
C ALA A 392 30.13 -33.56 -40.62
N ILE A 393 29.33 -33.41 -39.55
CA ILE A 393 28.73 -34.53 -38.81
C ILE A 393 27.52 -35.11 -39.57
N PHE A 394 26.92 -34.35 -40.49
CA PHE A 394 25.79 -34.78 -41.28
C PHE A 394 26.08 -34.81 -42.76
N SER A 395 25.92 -36.00 -43.34
CA SER A 395 26.23 -36.22 -44.73
C SER A 395 25.15 -35.69 -45.69
N ARG A 396 23.90 -35.51 -45.24
CA ARG A 396 22.76 -35.15 -46.11
C ARG A 396 21.59 -34.51 -45.36
N ARG A 397 20.69 -33.87 -46.11
CA ARG A 397 19.36 -33.43 -45.62
C ARG A 397 18.44 -34.63 -45.37
N CYS A 398 17.54 -34.49 -44.40
CA CYS A 398 16.54 -35.52 -44.10
C CYS A 398 15.49 -35.61 -45.20
N MET A 399 15.12 -36.84 -45.55
CA MET A 399 14.03 -37.17 -46.47
C MET A 399 12.85 -37.74 -45.68
N ASP A 400 11.69 -37.91 -46.30
CA ASP A 400 10.47 -38.36 -45.61
C ASP A 400 10.64 -39.68 -44.84
N GLY A 401 11.45 -40.61 -45.36
CA GLY A 401 11.77 -41.89 -44.70
C GLY A 401 12.61 -41.77 -43.42
N ASP A 402 13.22 -40.61 -43.16
CA ASP A 402 14.01 -40.34 -41.97
C ASP A 402 13.16 -39.87 -40.78
N TYR A 403 11.86 -39.67 -40.97
CA TYR A 403 10.96 -39.18 -39.95
C TYR A 403 10.04 -40.28 -39.40
N GLN A 404 9.64 -40.09 -38.14
CA GLN A 404 8.60 -40.85 -37.47
C GLN A 404 7.57 -39.91 -36.87
N THR A 405 6.34 -40.39 -36.76
CA THR A 405 5.26 -39.66 -36.09
C THR A 405 5.32 -39.92 -34.60
N TRP A 406 5.12 -38.87 -33.80
CA TRP A 406 4.94 -38.96 -32.36
C TRP A 406 3.62 -38.28 -31.98
N HIS A 407 2.78 -39.00 -31.23
CA HIS A 407 1.52 -38.46 -30.75
C HIS A 407 1.71 -37.91 -29.35
N LEU A 408 1.33 -36.64 -29.15
CA LEU A 408 1.29 -36.07 -27.81
C LEU A 408 0.18 -36.75 -27.01
N HIS A 409 0.51 -37.16 -25.78
CA HIS A 409 -0.44 -37.73 -24.86
C HIS A 409 -0.11 -37.36 -23.42
N ASN A 410 -1.09 -37.45 -22.54
CA ASN A 410 -0.92 -37.40 -21.09
C ASN A 410 -1.23 -38.78 -20.50
N LYS A 411 -0.20 -39.54 -20.11
CA LYS A 411 -0.33 -40.91 -19.55
C LYS A 411 -1.25 -41.83 -20.36
N GLY A 412 -1.16 -41.76 -21.70
CA GLY A 412 -1.97 -42.55 -22.63
C GLY A 412 -3.22 -41.84 -23.18
N GLU A 413 -3.68 -40.74 -22.58
CA GLU A 413 -4.79 -39.94 -23.12
C GLU A 413 -4.29 -39.01 -24.25
N PRO A 414 -4.80 -39.14 -25.49
CA PRO A 414 -4.25 -38.43 -26.65
C PRO A 414 -4.77 -37.00 -26.84
N CYS A 415 -5.75 -36.56 -26.05
CA CYS A 415 -6.33 -35.22 -26.14
C CYS A 415 -5.72 -34.30 -25.08
N VAL A 416 -4.76 -33.47 -25.48
CA VAL A 416 -4.11 -32.49 -24.62
C VAL A 416 -4.54 -31.10 -25.09
N MET A 417 -5.01 -30.25 -24.16
CA MET A 417 -5.58 -28.93 -24.48
C MET A 417 -6.68 -28.97 -25.56
N GLY A 418 -7.46 -30.05 -25.58
CA GLY A 418 -8.57 -30.24 -26.52
C GLY A 418 -8.17 -30.61 -27.94
N GLU A 419 -6.91 -30.96 -28.19
CA GLU A 419 -6.42 -31.37 -29.50
C GLU A 419 -5.65 -32.69 -29.42
N LYS A 420 -5.81 -33.50 -30.48
CA LYS A 420 -4.93 -34.62 -30.77
C LYS A 420 -3.84 -34.12 -31.71
N GLN A 421 -2.67 -33.85 -31.13
CA GLN A 421 -1.52 -33.31 -31.85
C GLN A 421 -0.56 -34.43 -32.24
N THR A 422 -0.19 -34.47 -33.52
CA THR A 422 0.82 -35.39 -34.05
C THR A 422 1.99 -34.59 -34.58
N PHE A 423 3.16 -34.88 -34.02
CA PHE A 423 4.41 -34.22 -34.38
C PHE A 423 5.25 -35.12 -35.26
N MET A 424 6.01 -34.49 -36.15
CA MET A 424 7.07 -35.17 -36.88
C MET A 424 8.35 -35.12 -36.04
N LYS A 425 9.04 -36.25 -35.90
CA LYS A 425 10.35 -36.34 -35.24
C LYS A 425 11.31 -37.10 -36.13
N ARG A 426 12.60 -36.76 -36.10
CA ARG A 426 13.61 -37.58 -36.76
C ARG A 426 13.67 -38.96 -36.10
N ARG A 427 13.75 -40.02 -36.90
CA ARG A 427 13.94 -41.38 -36.41
C ARG A 427 15.26 -41.47 -35.63
N PRO A 428 15.27 -42.13 -34.45
CA PRO A 428 16.51 -42.44 -33.76
C PRO A 428 17.46 -43.22 -34.68
N GLY A 429 18.73 -42.84 -34.73
CA GLY A 429 19.77 -43.49 -35.54
C GLY A 429 20.03 -42.87 -36.93
N ASN A 430 19.08 -42.11 -37.49
CA ASN A 430 19.29 -41.49 -38.80
C ASN A 430 20.11 -40.19 -38.69
N ARG A 431 21.18 -40.09 -39.50
CA ARG A 431 22.13 -38.97 -39.50
C ARG A 431 21.85 -38.02 -40.67
N CYS A 432 20.85 -37.17 -40.50
CA CYS A 432 20.47 -36.19 -41.50
C CYS A 432 20.05 -34.86 -40.85
N MET A 433 20.22 -33.78 -41.62
CA MET A 433 19.96 -32.40 -41.19
C MET A 433 18.48 -32.06 -41.38
N LEU A 434 17.85 -31.46 -40.36
CA LEU A 434 16.48 -30.96 -40.46
C LEU A 434 16.42 -29.74 -41.39
N ALA A 435 15.32 -29.60 -42.13
CA ALA A 435 15.13 -28.44 -43.00
C ALA A 435 14.85 -27.18 -42.16
N GLN A 436 15.22 -26.00 -42.67
CA GLN A 436 14.94 -24.72 -42.01
C GLN A 436 13.44 -24.45 -41.92
N ASP A 437 12.67 -24.93 -42.89
CA ASP A 437 11.21 -24.80 -43.00
C ASP A 437 10.46 -26.06 -42.54
N TYR A 438 11.05 -26.83 -41.62
CA TYR A 438 10.50 -28.10 -41.14
C TYR A 438 9.13 -27.93 -40.46
N SER A 439 8.07 -28.48 -41.05
CA SER A 439 6.71 -28.50 -40.46
C SER A 439 6.65 -29.49 -39.30
N ARG A 440 6.63 -28.94 -38.08
CA ARG A 440 6.75 -29.69 -36.81
C ARG A 440 5.46 -30.46 -36.46
N VAL A 441 4.32 -29.85 -36.75
CA VAL A 441 2.98 -30.40 -36.51
C VAL A 441 2.44 -30.95 -37.81
N ILE A 442 2.22 -32.26 -37.86
CA ILE A 442 1.65 -32.96 -39.03
C ILE A 442 0.13 -32.78 -39.05
N SER A 443 -0.48 -32.99 -37.90
CA SER A 443 -1.92 -32.80 -37.72
C SER A 443 -2.22 -32.28 -36.33
N SER A 444 -3.19 -31.38 -36.26
CA SER A 444 -3.87 -31.01 -35.02
C SER A 444 -5.36 -31.19 -35.25
N GLU A 445 -5.92 -32.23 -34.64
CA GLU A 445 -7.33 -32.56 -34.75
C GLU A 445 -8.04 -32.22 -33.44
N PRO A 446 -9.06 -31.36 -33.45
CA PRO A 446 -9.76 -30.99 -32.24
C PRO A 446 -10.60 -32.16 -31.70
N CYS A 447 -10.46 -32.42 -30.40
CA CYS A 447 -11.22 -33.43 -29.67
C CYS A 447 -12.59 -32.90 -29.24
N ILE A 448 -13.50 -33.82 -28.88
CA ILE A 448 -14.76 -33.44 -28.20
C ILE A 448 -14.43 -33.00 -26.77
N CYS A 449 -14.97 -31.86 -26.34
CA CYS A 449 -14.74 -31.31 -25.00
C CYS A 449 -15.18 -32.30 -23.90
N ARG A 450 -14.28 -32.54 -22.94
CA ARG A 450 -14.51 -33.35 -21.74
C ARG A 450 -14.43 -32.48 -20.49
N THR A 451 -14.74 -33.03 -19.32
CA THR A 451 -14.58 -32.36 -18.02
C THR A 451 -13.15 -31.85 -17.76
N TYR A 452 -12.14 -32.49 -18.35
CA TYR A 452 -10.73 -32.11 -18.23
C TYR A 452 -10.38 -30.82 -18.98
N ASP A 453 -11.22 -30.39 -19.93
CA ASP A 453 -11.05 -29.16 -20.71
C ASP A 453 -11.65 -27.91 -20.03
N PHE A 454 -12.27 -28.09 -18.86
CA PHE A 454 -12.92 -27.03 -18.08
C PHE A 454 -12.33 -26.93 -16.68
N GLU A 455 -12.00 -25.71 -16.29
CA GLU A 455 -11.59 -25.33 -14.94
C GLU A 455 -12.78 -24.77 -14.13
N CYS A 456 -12.61 -24.67 -12.81
CA CYS A 456 -13.63 -24.03 -11.99
C CYS A 456 -13.60 -22.51 -12.19
N ASP A 457 -14.79 -21.92 -12.32
CA ASP A 457 -14.91 -20.46 -12.46
C ASP A 457 -14.74 -19.76 -11.10
N TYR A 458 -14.61 -18.44 -11.12
CA TYR A 458 -14.43 -17.65 -9.91
C TYR A 458 -15.54 -17.90 -8.88
N GLY A 459 -15.14 -18.19 -7.65
CA GLY A 459 -16.05 -18.52 -6.56
C GLY A 459 -16.48 -19.99 -6.50
N TYR A 460 -15.97 -20.83 -7.39
CA TYR A 460 -16.18 -22.27 -7.36
C TYR A 460 -14.88 -23.00 -7.05
N GLU A 461 -14.98 -24.04 -6.24
CA GLU A 461 -13.85 -24.88 -5.84
C GLU A 461 -14.10 -26.33 -6.27
N ARG A 462 -13.02 -27.01 -6.64
CA ARG A 462 -13.06 -28.41 -7.08
C ARG A 462 -13.13 -29.31 -5.85
N GLN A 463 -14.21 -30.08 -5.75
CA GLN A 463 -14.40 -31.06 -4.69
C GLN A 463 -13.64 -32.36 -4.98
N ALA A 464 -13.58 -33.26 -4.00
CA ALA A 464 -12.92 -34.56 -4.12
C ALA A 464 -13.53 -35.45 -5.23
N ASP A 465 -14.80 -35.24 -5.58
CA ASP A 465 -15.48 -35.92 -6.69
C ASP A 465 -15.13 -35.33 -8.08
N GLY A 466 -14.28 -34.30 -8.11
CA GLY A 466 -13.84 -33.61 -9.32
C GLY A 466 -14.82 -32.56 -9.86
N LYS A 467 -15.97 -32.33 -9.19
CA LYS A 467 -16.95 -31.31 -9.60
C LYS A 467 -16.63 -29.94 -9.00
N CYS A 468 -16.92 -28.89 -9.76
CA CYS A 468 -16.86 -27.52 -9.28
C CYS A 468 -18.17 -27.18 -8.55
N THR A 469 -18.05 -26.74 -7.30
CA THR A 469 -19.19 -26.33 -6.46
C THR A 469 -18.93 -24.94 -5.90
N PRO A 470 -19.98 -24.14 -5.63
CA PRO A 470 -19.78 -22.82 -5.03
C PRO A 470 -19.02 -22.94 -3.71
N ALA A 471 -17.97 -22.16 -3.57
CA ALA A 471 -17.23 -22.07 -2.33
C ALA A 471 -18.09 -21.40 -1.25
N PHE A 472 -17.79 -21.64 0.03
CA PHE A 472 -18.63 -21.20 1.15
C PHE A 472 -18.88 -19.67 1.21
N TRP A 473 -17.94 -18.87 0.69
CA TRP A 473 -17.97 -17.40 0.68
C TRP A 473 -18.63 -16.82 -0.58
N PHE A 474 -18.93 -17.67 -1.56
CA PHE A 474 -19.41 -17.27 -2.86
C PHE A 474 -20.85 -17.72 -3.07
N ASN A 475 -21.72 -16.75 -3.32
CA ASN A 475 -23.09 -17.03 -3.69
C ASN A 475 -23.28 -16.77 -5.20
N PRO A 476 -23.54 -17.80 -6.02
CA PRO A 476 -23.78 -17.65 -7.46
C PRO A 476 -24.92 -16.67 -7.79
N SER A 477 -25.90 -16.53 -6.91
CA SER A 477 -27.01 -15.58 -7.07
C SER A 477 -26.59 -14.11 -6.93
N THR A 478 -25.40 -13.84 -6.38
CA THR A 478 -24.88 -12.49 -6.14
C THR A 478 -23.92 -11.98 -7.22
N VAL A 479 -23.59 -12.79 -8.23
CA VAL A 479 -22.55 -12.44 -9.21
C VAL A 479 -22.96 -11.22 -10.06
N THR A 480 -22.17 -10.17 -9.90
CA THR A 480 -22.33 -8.84 -10.48
C THR A 480 -21.41 -8.70 -11.69
N ARG A 481 -21.98 -8.93 -12.88
CA ARG A 481 -21.44 -8.33 -14.10
C ARG A 481 -22.32 -7.13 -14.43
N SER A 482 -21.72 -5.96 -14.58
CA SER A 482 -22.39 -4.72 -14.98
C SER A 482 -23.25 -5.00 -16.22
N CYS A 483 -24.56 -5.10 -16.04
CA CYS A 483 -25.45 -5.46 -17.13
C CYS A 483 -26.58 -4.45 -17.24
N SER A 484 -26.68 -3.82 -18.40
CA SER A 484 -27.81 -2.99 -18.79
C SER A 484 -29.04 -3.85 -19.07
N THR A 485 -30.22 -3.36 -18.70
CA THR A 485 -31.51 -4.09 -18.68
C THR A 485 -32.00 -4.64 -20.02
N SER A 486 -31.33 -4.32 -21.14
CA SER A 486 -31.62 -4.82 -22.48
C SER A 486 -30.73 -5.98 -22.94
N HIS A 487 -29.73 -6.37 -22.14
CA HIS A 487 -28.77 -7.40 -22.51
C HIS A 487 -28.98 -8.70 -21.73
N ASN A 488 -28.67 -9.81 -22.37
CA ASN A 488 -28.53 -11.10 -21.72
C ASN A 488 -27.07 -11.24 -21.26
N TYR A 489 -26.86 -11.68 -20.03
CA TYR A 489 -25.53 -12.06 -19.57
C TYR A 489 -25.39 -13.57 -19.53
N LEU A 490 -24.15 -14.02 -19.71
CA LEU A 490 -23.77 -15.42 -19.59
C LEU A 490 -23.47 -15.70 -18.12
N ASN A 491 -24.40 -16.36 -17.43
CA ASN A 491 -24.24 -16.82 -16.06
C ASN A 491 -23.42 -18.12 -16.05
N SER A 492 -22.46 -18.19 -15.14
CA SER A 492 -21.58 -19.34 -15.01
C SER A 492 -22.32 -20.53 -14.41
N THR A 493 -22.05 -21.72 -14.93
CA THR A 493 -22.47 -23.00 -14.33
C THR A 493 -21.51 -23.48 -13.25
N GLY A 494 -20.48 -22.68 -12.93
CA GLY A 494 -19.35 -23.04 -12.08
C GLY A 494 -18.12 -23.54 -12.82
N TYR A 495 -18.23 -23.66 -14.13
CA TYR A 495 -17.16 -24.11 -15.02
C TYR A 495 -16.86 -23.02 -16.04
N ARG A 496 -15.58 -22.88 -16.39
CA ARG A 496 -15.14 -22.11 -17.55
C ARG A 496 -14.15 -22.94 -18.37
N LYS A 497 -14.21 -22.81 -19.68
CA LYS A 497 -13.30 -23.53 -20.59
C LYS A 497 -11.87 -23.01 -20.38
N VAL A 498 -10.91 -23.91 -20.28
CA VAL A 498 -9.49 -23.54 -20.12
C VAL A 498 -9.06 -22.68 -21.31
N LEU A 499 -8.41 -21.56 -21.04
CA LEU A 499 -8.00 -20.61 -22.09
C LEU A 499 -6.97 -21.24 -23.04
N SER A 500 -7.19 -21.04 -24.34
CA SER A 500 -6.44 -21.67 -25.44
C SER A 500 -6.70 -23.17 -25.63
N ASN A 501 -7.71 -23.75 -24.98
CA ASN A 501 -8.15 -25.11 -25.26
C ASN A 501 -9.01 -25.14 -26.54
N ASN A 502 -8.66 -26.01 -27.49
CA ASN A 502 -9.27 -26.03 -28.82
C ASN A 502 -10.27 -27.20 -29.01
N CYS A 503 -10.79 -27.76 -27.91
CA CYS A 503 -11.84 -28.78 -27.99
C CYS A 503 -13.09 -28.24 -28.70
N LYS A 504 -13.73 -29.10 -29.50
CA LYS A 504 -15.05 -28.87 -30.10
C LYS A 504 -16.14 -29.27 -29.13
N GLU A 505 -17.12 -28.39 -28.93
CA GLU A 505 -18.29 -28.71 -28.13
C GLU A 505 -19.06 -29.86 -28.80
N GLY A 506 -19.20 -30.98 -28.09
CA GLY A 506 -19.96 -32.14 -28.54
C GLY A 506 -20.73 -32.71 -27.35
N GLY A 507 -22.03 -32.44 -27.27
CA GLY A 507 -22.89 -32.89 -26.18
C GLY A 507 -23.83 -31.79 -25.65
N LYS A 508 -24.64 -32.11 -24.63
CA LYS A 508 -25.51 -31.13 -23.95
C LYS A 508 -24.66 -30.01 -23.35
N ASP A 509 -25.13 -28.77 -23.43
CA ASP A 509 -24.53 -27.52 -22.90
C ASP A 509 -24.43 -27.49 -21.34
N VAL A 510 -23.87 -28.54 -20.74
CA VAL A 510 -23.80 -28.73 -19.28
C VAL A 510 -22.78 -27.76 -18.66
N TYR A 511 -21.65 -27.56 -19.34
CA TYR A 511 -20.55 -26.71 -18.87
C TYR A 511 -20.60 -25.30 -19.45
N SER A 512 -21.26 -25.11 -20.59
CA SER A 512 -21.36 -23.82 -21.24
C SER A 512 -22.24 -22.86 -20.41
N PRO A 513 -21.89 -21.56 -20.36
CA PRO A 513 -22.61 -20.61 -19.52
C PRO A 513 -24.04 -20.41 -20.02
N ARG A 514 -24.97 -20.23 -19.09
CA ARG A 514 -26.40 -20.09 -19.40
C ARG A 514 -26.75 -18.62 -19.63
N LYS A 515 -27.47 -18.34 -20.73
CA LYS A 515 -28.01 -17.00 -20.98
C LYS A 515 -29.09 -16.69 -19.95
N GLN A 516 -28.91 -15.62 -19.20
CA GLN A 516 -29.87 -15.11 -18.23
C GLN A 516 -30.20 -13.65 -18.54
N HIS A 517 -31.47 -13.29 -18.42
CA HIS A 517 -31.91 -11.91 -18.57
C HIS A 517 -31.43 -11.07 -17.38
N CYS A 518 -31.01 -9.84 -17.65
CA CYS A 518 -30.61 -8.90 -16.61
C CYS A 518 -31.84 -8.33 -15.92
N SER A 519 -32.05 -8.71 -14.66
CA SER A 519 -33.04 -8.08 -13.78
C SER A 519 -32.51 -6.74 -13.25
N PRO A 520 -33.37 -5.71 -13.10
CA PRO A 520 -33.00 -4.50 -12.39
C PRO A 520 -32.57 -4.84 -10.96
N ARG A 521 -31.56 -4.14 -10.42
CA ARG A 521 -30.94 -4.43 -9.12
C ARG A 521 -30.95 -3.17 -8.24
N PRO A 522 -31.02 -3.32 -6.90
CA PRO A 522 -30.83 -2.19 -6.00
C PRO A 522 -29.42 -1.60 -6.16
N PRO A 523 -29.26 -0.28 -5.96
CA PRO A 523 -27.93 0.33 -5.95
C PRO A 523 -27.11 -0.27 -4.80
N ARG A 524 -25.81 -0.52 -5.02
CA ARG A 524 -24.87 -1.01 -4.00
C ARG A 524 -23.47 -0.46 -4.21
N GLY A 525 -22.75 -0.30 -3.11
CA GLY A 525 -21.36 0.19 -3.12
C GLY A 525 -21.28 1.67 -3.46
N LEU A 526 -22.26 2.46 -2.97
CA LEU A 526 -22.22 3.90 -3.05
C LEU A 526 -21.02 4.42 -2.24
N ARG A 527 -20.18 5.25 -2.85
CA ARG A 527 -19.05 5.91 -2.20
C ARG A 527 -19.08 7.39 -2.49
N LEU A 528 -18.80 8.17 -1.46
CA LEU A 528 -18.72 9.62 -1.50
C LEU A 528 -17.32 10.05 -1.08
N THR A 529 -16.64 10.81 -1.93
CA THR A 529 -15.30 11.35 -1.66
C THR A 529 -15.17 12.79 -2.15
N THR A 530 -14.18 13.53 -1.64
CA THR A 530 -13.77 14.81 -2.22
C THR A 530 -12.75 14.58 -3.34
N SER A 531 -12.63 15.51 -4.29
CA SER A 531 -11.67 15.40 -5.40
C SER A 531 -10.20 15.32 -4.95
N GLN A 532 -9.89 15.93 -3.80
CA GLN A 532 -8.55 15.95 -3.21
C GLN A 532 -8.37 14.85 -2.14
N GLY A 533 -9.42 14.13 -1.76
CA GLY A 533 -9.41 13.17 -0.66
C GLY A 533 -9.32 13.78 0.75
N GLU A 534 -9.33 15.12 0.85
CA GLU A 534 -9.28 15.84 2.12
C GLU A 534 -10.67 15.90 2.79
N LEU A 535 -10.68 15.80 4.13
CA LEU A 535 -11.87 15.93 4.99
C LEU A 535 -11.94 17.29 5.70
N THR A 536 -11.12 18.24 5.26
CA THR A 536 -11.01 19.59 5.82
C THR A 536 -11.06 20.62 4.69
N ALA A 537 -11.75 21.74 4.88
CA ALA A 537 -11.75 22.86 3.93
C ALA A 537 -11.97 24.19 4.65
N THR A 538 -11.57 25.31 4.03
CA THR A 538 -11.79 26.64 4.59
C THR A 538 -13.18 27.19 4.22
N VAL A 539 -13.77 27.99 5.11
CA VAL A 539 -15.04 28.70 4.82
C VAL A 539 -14.91 29.48 3.50
N GLY A 540 -15.91 29.36 2.63
CA GLY A 540 -15.96 30.03 1.32
C GLY A 540 -15.14 29.36 0.20
N SER A 541 -14.38 28.30 0.50
CA SER A 541 -13.69 27.52 -0.55
C SER A 541 -14.65 26.60 -1.32
N ASN A 542 -14.31 26.30 -2.58
CA ASN A 542 -15.10 25.41 -3.42
C ASN A 542 -14.64 23.95 -3.21
N VAL A 543 -15.43 23.17 -2.48
CA VAL A 543 -15.22 21.74 -2.29
C VAL A 543 -15.90 20.98 -3.42
N THR A 544 -15.18 20.07 -4.08
CA THR A 544 -15.74 19.24 -5.17
C THR A 544 -15.98 17.82 -4.67
N PHE A 545 -17.24 17.36 -4.73
CA PHE A 545 -17.69 16.04 -4.30
C PHE A 545 -17.85 15.10 -5.48
N LEU A 546 -17.37 13.86 -5.31
CA LEU A 546 -17.42 12.78 -6.27
C LEU A 546 -18.22 11.63 -5.67
N VAL A 547 -19.22 11.17 -6.42
CA VAL A 547 -20.07 10.05 -6.03
C VAL A 547 -19.83 8.91 -7.00
N TYR A 548 -19.47 7.76 -6.46
CA TYR A 548 -19.25 6.52 -7.20
C TYR A 548 -20.29 5.50 -6.78
N LEU A 549 -20.75 4.71 -7.73
CA LEU A 549 -21.68 3.61 -7.48
C LEU A 549 -21.10 2.36 -8.14
N ASP A 550 -20.77 1.35 -7.33
CA ASP A 550 -20.19 0.09 -7.83
C ASP A 550 -21.22 -0.71 -8.64
N ASP A 551 -22.45 -0.82 -8.13
CA ASP A 551 -23.56 -1.56 -8.75
C ASP A 551 -24.84 -0.70 -8.81
N GLY A 552 -25.42 -0.57 -10.00
CA GLY A 552 -26.70 0.12 -10.21
C GLY A 552 -26.86 0.57 -11.66
N ASN A 553 -28.07 0.51 -12.21
CA ASN A 553 -28.31 1.01 -13.56
C ASN A 553 -28.30 2.54 -13.54
N SER A 554 -27.31 3.16 -14.17
CA SER A 554 -27.07 4.61 -14.18
C SER A 554 -28.22 5.43 -14.78
N LEU A 555 -29.11 4.79 -15.54
CA LEU A 555 -30.27 5.42 -16.17
C LEU A 555 -31.48 5.57 -15.22
N TRP A 556 -31.60 4.71 -14.20
CA TRP A 556 -32.78 4.64 -13.33
C TRP A 556 -32.47 4.74 -11.84
N THR A 557 -31.24 5.14 -11.50
CA THR A 557 -30.84 5.41 -10.12
C THR A 557 -30.74 6.91 -9.95
N TYR A 558 -31.58 7.47 -9.07
CA TYR A 558 -31.46 8.88 -8.69
C TYR A 558 -30.51 8.99 -7.50
N ILE A 559 -29.65 10.00 -7.54
CA ILE A 559 -28.77 10.32 -6.42
C ILE A 559 -29.18 11.66 -5.84
N GLN A 560 -29.49 11.65 -4.54
CA GLN A 560 -29.66 12.83 -3.72
C GLN A 560 -28.40 13.02 -2.87
N LEU A 561 -27.77 14.17 -2.99
CA LEU A 561 -26.62 14.58 -2.19
C LEU A 561 -27.07 15.69 -1.25
N ASP A 562 -26.99 15.46 0.05
CA ASP A 562 -27.24 16.43 1.11
C ASP A 562 -25.90 16.89 1.68
N PHE A 563 -25.62 18.19 1.67
CA PHE A 563 -24.37 18.77 2.15
C PHE A 563 -24.33 18.99 3.66
N GLY A 564 -25.45 18.77 4.37
CA GLY A 564 -25.56 18.93 5.82
C GLY A 564 -25.79 20.37 6.29
N ASP A 565 -25.84 21.33 5.38
CA ASP A 565 -26.14 22.76 5.62
C ASP A 565 -27.56 23.15 5.15
N GLY A 566 -28.41 22.15 4.90
CA GLY A 566 -29.78 22.31 4.39
C GLY A 566 -29.87 22.40 2.86
N ILE A 567 -28.75 22.36 2.13
CA ILE A 567 -28.75 22.31 0.67
C ILE A 567 -28.70 20.86 0.21
N THR A 568 -29.70 20.46 -0.57
CA THR A 568 -29.77 19.14 -1.20
C THR A 568 -29.76 19.27 -2.71
N PHE A 569 -28.98 18.42 -3.39
CA PHE A 569 -28.87 18.37 -4.83
C PHE A 569 -29.24 16.99 -5.36
N MET A 570 -30.13 16.92 -6.36
CA MET A 570 -30.57 15.64 -6.95
C MET A 570 -30.21 15.57 -8.42
N TYR A 571 -29.62 14.46 -8.87
CA TYR A 571 -29.21 14.27 -10.26
C TYR A 571 -29.15 12.79 -10.68
N ASN A 572 -29.16 12.57 -12.01
CA ASN A 572 -28.97 11.26 -12.61
C ASN A 572 -27.49 11.04 -12.96
N LEU A 573 -26.97 9.84 -12.69
CA LEU A 573 -25.54 9.49 -12.84
C LEU A 573 -25.02 9.58 -14.28
N SER A 574 -25.90 9.71 -15.27
CA SER A 574 -25.59 9.56 -16.69
C SER A 574 -24.65 10.63 -17.28
N ARG A 575 -24.26 11.72 -16.59
CA ARG A 575 -23.63 12.85 -17.31
C ARG A 575 -22.76 13.89 -16.58
N ARG A 576 -22.04 13.58 -15.49
CA ARG A 576 -21.00 14.51 -14.96
C ARG A 576 -19.82 13.77 -14.32
N GLY A 577 -18.68 13.77 -15.01
CA GLY A 577 -17.39 13.32 -14.46
C GLY A 577 -16.67 14.39 -13.62
N ASP A 578 -17.13 15.65 -13.67
CA ASP A 578 -16.43 16.79 -13.06
C ASP A 578 -16.77 17.03 -11.58
N GLY A 579 -17.58 16.16 -10.97
CA GLY A 579 -18.04 16.30 -9.59
C GLY A 579 -19.02 17.45 -9.34
N ILE A 580 -19.47 17.60 -8.09
CA ILE A 580 -20.36 18.68 -7.66
C ILE A 580 -19.59 19.63 -6.76
N LYS A 581 -19.56 20.92 -7.14
CA LYS A 581 -18.91 21.97 -6.36
C LYS A 581 -19.89 22.59 -5.37
N HIS A 582 -19.47 22.75 -4.12
CA HIS A 582 -20.23 23.41 -3.07
C HIS A 582 -19.31 24.25 -2.19
N SER A 583 -19.81 25.36 -1.67
CA SER A 583 -19.05 26.25 -0.78
C SER A 583 -19.86 26.54 0.49
N TYR A 584 -19.23 26.28 1.63
CA TYR A 584 -19.84 26.45 2.95
C TYR A 584 -19.68 27.89 3.44
N ARG A 585 -20.75 28.43 4.03
CA ARG A 585 -20.82 29.81 4.55
C ARG A 585 -20.42 29.94 6.01
N GLU A 586 -20.62 28.89 6.78
CA GLU A 586 -20.33 28.85 8.23
C GLU A 586 -19.26 27.79 8.51
N ASP A 587 -18.44 28.01 9.54
CA ASP A 587 -17.52 26.99 10.04
C ASP A 587 -18.26 25.97 10.92
N GLY A 588 -17.80 24.72 10.89
CA GLY A 588 -18.48 23.63 11.57
C GLY A 588 -18.16 22.27 10.97
N ILE A 589 -18.71 21.23 11.60
CA ILE A 589 -18.63 19.86 11.11
C ILE A 589 -19.94 19.52 10.42
N PHE A 590 -19.88 19.32 9.11
CA PHE A 590 -21.03 19.00 8.26
C PHE A 590 -21.04 17.52 7.90
N ARG A 591 -22.21 16.89 7.98
CA ARG A 591 -22.40 15.50 7.55
C ARG A 591 -22.95 15.50 6.14
N VAL A 592 -22.10 15.20 5.17
CA VAL A 592 -22.48 15.09 3.76
C VAL A 592 -22.98 13.67 3.51
N THR A 593 -24.20 13.51 3.00
CA THR A 593 -24.82 12.20 2.74
C THR A 593 -25.24 12.08 1.30
N ALA A 594 -24.75 11.04 0.63
CA ALA A 594 -25.22 10.59 -0.67
C ALA A 594 -26.24 9.47 -0.48
N HIS A 595 -27.39 9.60 -1.14
CA HIS A 595 -28.48 8.65 -1.12
C HIS A 595 -28.78 8.24 -2.56
N ALA A 596 -28.56 6.97 -2.90
CA ALA A 596 -28.87 6.41 -4.21
C ALA A 596 -30.09 5.51 -4.09
N GLU A 597 -31.10 5.71 -4.93
CA GLU A 597 -32.34 4.93 -4.87
C GLU A 597 -32.87 4.57 -6.26
N ASN A 598 -33.49 3.40 -6.35
CA ASN A 598 -34.24 2.94 -7.51
C ASN A 598 -35.41 2.04 -7.08
N SER A 599 -36.17 1.52 -8.05
CA SER A 599 -37.36 0.69 -7.79
C SER A 599 -37.09 -0.64 -7.07
N GLN A 600 -35.83 -1.02 -6.86
CA GLN A 600 -35.43 -2.28 -6.22
C GLN A 600 -34.82 -2.07 -4.83
N GLY A 601 -34.47 -0.84 -4.45
CA GLY A 601 -33.91 -0.51 -3.13
C GLY A 601 -33.09 0.78 -3.13
N TYR A 602 -32.34 0.98 -2.04
CA TYR A 602 -31.52 2.17 -1.81
C TYR A 602 -30.16 1.81 -1.19
N ASP A 603 -29.18 2.71 -1.34
CA ASP A 603 -27.87 2.66 -0.69
C ASP A 603 -27.49 4.07 -0.21
N ILE A 604 -26.77 4.14 0.91
CA ILE A 604 -26.45 5.40 1.60
C ILE A 604 -24.97 5.43 1.95
N SER A 605 -24.30 6.53 1.63
CA SER A 605 -22.92 6.81 2.02
C SER A 605 -22.83 8.17 2.66
N SER A 606 -22.14 8.28 3.80
CA SER A 606 -21.96 9.55 4.51
C SER A 606 -20.48 9.82 4.81
N MET A 607 -20.09 11.10 4.73
CA MET A 607 -18.78 11.57 5.19
C MET A 607 -18.94 12.80 6.09
N PHE A 608 -17.99 12.99 7.02
CA PHE A 608 -17.92 14.20 7.84
C PHE A 608 -16.86 15.12 7.27
N LEU A 609 -17.24 16.37 6.99
CA LEU A 609 -16.37 17.41 6.47
C LEU A 609 -16.23 18.50 7.53
N HIS A 610 -14.98 18.81 7.90
CA HIS A 610 -14.68 19.86 8.84
C HIS A 610 -14.36 21.16 8.10
N ILE A 611 -15.26 22.13 8.20
CA ILE A 611 -15.09 23.46 7.63
C ILE A 611 -14.49 24.36 8.70
N THR A 612 -13.27 24.84 8.47
CA THR A 612 -12.51 25.65 9.41
C THR A 612 -12.45 27.10 8.97
N SER A 613 -12.49 28.02 9.91
CA SER A 613 -12.20 29.44 9.70
C SER A 613 -10.81 29.78 10.26
N PRO A 614 -10.08 30.70 9.61
CA PRO A 614 -8.72 31.05 10.05
C PRO A 614 -8.77 31.78 11.41
N VAL A 615 -7.92 31.33 12.34
CA VAL A 615 -7.66 32.05 13.60
C VAL A 615 -6.57 33.08 13.32
N GLU A 616 -6.81 34.33 13.71
CA GLU A 616 -5.86 35.43 13.49
C GLU A 616 -4.92 35.62 14.68
N ARG A 617 -5.47 35.53 15.90
CA ARG A 617 -4.72 35.79 17.14
C ARG A 617 -5.17 34.86 18.27
N VAL A 618 -4.22 34.47 19.12
CA VAL A 618 -4.42 33.67 20.33
C VAL A 618 -3.75 34.38 21.50
N TYR A 619 -4.43 34.44 22.63
CA TYR A 619 -3.94 35.02 23.88
C TYR A 619 -4.23 34.09 25.06
N LEU A 620 -3.19 33.75 25.84
CA LEU A 620 -3.29 32.91 27.02
C LEU A 620 -3.59 33.77 28.26
N SER A 621 -4.86 33.74 28.67
CA SER A 621 -5.30 34.30 29.93
C SER A 621 -5.04 33.31 31.07
N ALA A 622 -4.06 33.63 31.93
CA ALA A 622 -3.71 32.84 33.10
C ALA A 622 -3.27 33.76 34.25
N PRO A 623 -3.43 33.34 35.53
CA PRO A 623 -2.99 34.12 36.69
C PRO A 623 -1.47 34.29 36.71
N ILE A 624 -0.99 35.42 37.21
CA ILE A 624 0.46 35.69 37.32
C ILE A 624 1.09 34.90 38.48
N VAL A 625 0.36 34.76 39.58
CA VAL A 625 0.80 34.00 40.77
C VAL A 625 -0.25 32.94 41.12
N ALA A 626 0.20 31.71 41.36
CA ALA A 626 -0.66 30.59 41.75
C ALA A 626 -0.21 29.95 43.06
N ILE A 627 -1.17 29.38 43.81
CA ILE A 627 -0.91 28.67 45.07
C ILE A 627 -0.61 27.20 44.76
N ARG A 628 0.47 26.66 45.34
CA ARG A 628 0.82 25.24 45.21
C ARG A 628 -0.33 24.35 45.70
N LYS A 629 -0.65 23.27 44.96
CA LYS A 629 -1.75 22.34 45.23
C LYS A 629 -3.17 22.96 45.19
N LYS A 630 -3.33 24.13 44.58
CA LYS A 630 -4.65 24.73 44.30
C LYS A 630 -4.88 24.80 42.79
N GLU A 631 -6.12 24.60 42.37
CA GLU A 631 -6.52 24.72 40.97
C GLU A 631 -6.40 26.17 40.49
N ALA A 632 -5.75 26.35 39.34
CA ALA A 632 -5.69 27.60 38.61
C ALA A 632 -6.43 27.44 37.27
N ASN A 633 -7.29 28.39 36.94
CA ASN A 633 -8.01 28.40 35.68
C ASN A 633 -7.18 29.11 34.61
N LEU A 634 -7.01 28.46 33.46
CA LEU A 634 -6.33 28.99 32.29
C LEU A 634 -7.30 28.99 31.12
N THR A 635 -7.33 30.09 30.37
CA THR A 635 -8.25 30.26 29.24
C THR A 635 -7.48 30.79 28.02
N ALA A 636 -7.59 30.09 26.90
CA ALA A 636 -7.11 30.53 25.61
C ALA A 636 -8.18 31.36 24.93
N VAL A 637 -7.92 32.66 24.79
CA VAL A 637 -8.79 33.60 24.10
C VAL A 637 -8.36 33.64 22.63
N VAL A 638 -9.30 33.36 21.73
CA VAL A 638 -9.06 33.25 20.28
C VAL A 638 -9.86 34.32 19.54
N TRP A 639 -9.28 34.85 18.46
CA TRP A 639 -9.92 35.85 17.61
C TRP A 639 -9.87 35.41 16.14
N PRO A 640 -11.02 35.38 15.43
CA PRO A 640 -12.38 35.59 15.92
C PRO A 640 -12.84 34.51 16.91
N VAL A 641 -13.98 34.70 17.58
CA VAL A 641 -14.50 33.71 18.54
C VAL A 641 -15.09 32.52 17.78
N HIS A 642 -14.51 31.35 17.96
CA HIS A 642 -14.97 30.10 17.36
C HIS A 642 -15.76 29.26 18.37
N HIS A 643 -16.74 28.50 17.88
CA HIS A 643 -17.54 27.59 18.71
C HIS A 643 -17.24 26.13 18.32
N ARG A 644 -16.55 25.39 19.20
CA ARG A 644 -16.37 23.92 19.14
C ARG A 644 -15.61 23.35 17.91
N THR A 645 -14.97 24.19 17.10
CA THR A 645 -14.19 23.80 15.91
C THR A 645 -12.68 23.81 16.13
N LEU A 646 -12.22 24.26 17.30
CA LEU A 646 -10.79 24.39 17.62
C LEU A 646 -10.31 23.27 18.53
N THR A 647 -9.05 22.88 18.34
CA THR A 647 -8.35 21.95 19.24
C THR A 647 -7.27 22.71 20.01
N PHE A 648 -7.28 22.60 21.34
CA PHE A 648 -6.35 23.28 22.23
C PHE A 648 -5.35 22.25 22.80
N PHE A 649 -4.06 22.52 22.64
CA PHE A 649 -2.96 21.72 23.18
C PHE A 649 -2.28 22.51 24.29
N TRP A 650 -2.41 22.02 25.52
CA TRP A 650 -1.86 22.65 26.71
C TRP A 650 -0.56 21.98 27.13
N TRP A 651 0.51 22.76 27.15
CA TRP A 651 1.85 22.33 27.53
C TRP A 651 2.19 22.92 28.90
N PHE A 652 2.38 22.03 29.87
CA PHE A 652 2.79 22.40 31.22
C PHE A 652 4.24 21.94 31.43
N GLU A 653 5.09 22.86 31.88
CA GLU A 653 6.51 22.59 32.17
C GLU A 653 7.28 22.03 30.95
N ASN A 654 8.13 21.01 31.15
CA ASN A 654 8.91 20.32 30.12
C ASN A 654 8.27 18.97 29.72
N SER A 655 6.94 18.84 29.78
CA SER A 655 6.26 17.62 29.34
C SER A 655 6.46 17.38 27.83
N SER A 656 6.71 16.13 27.44
CA SER A 656 6.75 15.72 26.03
C SER A 656 5.36 15.50 25.43
N GLU A 657 4.31 15.43 26.26
CA GLU A 657 2.93 15.18 25.84
C GLU A 657 2.02 16.33 26.31
N PRO A 658 1.25 16.98 25.42
CA PRO A 658 0.30 18.02 25.79
C PRO A 658 -1.02 17.42 26.30
N ILE A 659 -1.75 18.20 27.10
CA ILE A 659 -3.15 17.91 27.42
C ILE A 659 -4.02 18.48 26.29
N ILE A 660 -4.89 17.67 25.70
CA ILE A 660 -5.74 18.07 24.57
C ILE A 660 -7.15 18.36 25.08
N THR A 661 -7.68 19.56 24.80
CA THR A 661 -9.07 19.93 25.10
C THR A 661 -9.76 20.51 23.87
N LEU A 662 -11.09 20.36 23.82
CA LEU A 662 -11.96 21.02 22.83
C LEU A 662 -12.50 22.36 23.33
N ASP A 663 -12.57 22.52 24.66
CA ASP A 663 -12.91 23.79 25.29
C ASP A 663 -11.64 24.62 25.49
N GLY A 664 -11.75 25.93 25.25
CA GLY A 664 -10.66 26.88 25.40
C GLY A 664 -10.27 27.18 26.85
N SER A 665 -10.81 26.46 27.84
CA SER A 665 -10.51 26.64 29.27
C SER A 665 -10.14 25.33 29.95
N ILE A 666 -9.13 25.36 30.80
CA ILE A 666 -8.68 24.22 31.61
C ILE A 666 -8.37 24.65 33.04
N SER A 667 -8.65 23.78 34.01
CA SER A 667 -8.21 23.94 35.40
C SER A 667 -7.01 23.03 35.64
N TYR A 668 -5.87 23.59 36.07
CA TYR A 668 -4.63 22.85 36.31
C TYR A 668 -4.07 23.11 37.71
N THR A 669 -3.51 22.09 38.34
CA THR A 669 -2.91 22.18 39.68
C THR A 669 -1.39 22.10 39.60
N PHE A 670 -0.71 23.14 40.08
CA PHE A 670 0.76 23.19 40.10
C PHE A 670 1.33 22.53 41.36
N TRP A 671 2.28 21.60 41.17
CA TRP A 671 2.90 20.83 42.26
C TRP A 671 4.26 21.37 42.69
N LYS A 672 4.98 22.04 41.79
CA LYS A 672 6.34 22.55 42.01
C LYS A 672 6.34 24.07 42.26
N GLU A 673 7.01 24.49 43.33
CA GLU A 673 7.24 25.91 43.60
C GLU A 673 8.26 26.48 42.61
N GLY A 674 8.05 27.73 42.17
CA GLY A 674 8.94 28.43 41.25
C GLY A 674 8.24 28.93 39.99
N MET A 675 9.03 29.27 38.97
CA MET A 675 8.53 29.72 37.68
C MET A 675 8.13 28.52 36.82
N ASN A 676 6.84 28.42 36.51
CA ASN A 676 6.29 27.37 35.67
C ASN A 676 5.87 27.98 34.33
N ARG A 677 6.40 27.44 33.23
CA ARG A 677 6.02 27.87 31.87
C ARG A 677 4.79 27.10 31.44
N VAL A 678 3.79 27.82 30.94
CA VAL A 678 2.59 27.24 30.32
C VAL A 678 2.49 27.78 28.91
N MET A 679 2.31 26.88 27.96
CA MET A 679 2.08 27.22 26.56
C MET A 679 0.75 26.60 26.12
N VAL A 680 -0.03 27.36 25.35
CA VAL A 680 -1.20 26.84 24.66
C VAL A 680 -0.96 26.95 23.17
N GLN A 681 -1.21 25.86 22.44
CA GLN A 681 -1.28 25.87 20.99
C GLN A 681 -2.72 25.63 20.57
N VAL A 682 -3.20 26.43 19.62
CA VAL A 682 -4.56 26.35 19.10
C VAL A 682 -4.44 25.96 17.64
N SER A 683 -5.06 24.84 17.29
CA SER A 683 -5.16 24.36 15.91
C SER A 683 -6.55 24.63 15.35
N SER A 684 -6.57 25.30 14.19
CA SER A 684 -7.74 25.44 13.31
C SER A 684 -7.38 24.84 11.94
N GLY A 685 -7.72 23.58 11.72
CA GLY A 685 -7.33 22.84 10.53
C GLY A 685 -5.80 22.77 10.39
N CYS A 686 -5.26 23.36 9.32
CA CYS A 686 -3.83 23.38 9.04
C CYS A 686 -3.06 24.52 9.73
N ASN A 687 -3.75 25.49 10.34
CA ASN A 687 -3.12 26.64 11.00
C ASN A 687 -2.94 26.37 12.49
N ILE A 688 -1.72 26.56 12.99
CA ILE A 688 -1.37 26.42 14.41
C ILE A 688 -0.83 27.77 14.90
N LEU A 689 -1.50 28.33 15.90
CA LEU A 689 -1.04 29.52 16.63
C LEU A 689 -0.72 29.13 18.06
N GLN A 690 0.20 29.85 18.70
CA GLN A 690 0.62 29.55 20.06
C GLN A 690 0.87 30.79 20.88
N ASP A 691 0.64 30.70 22.17
CA ASP A 691 1.01 31.71 23.15
C ASP A 691 1.61 31.05 24.41
N THR A 692 2.51 31.74 25.09
CA THR A 692 3.26 31.23 26.24
C THR A 692 3.28 32.23 27.37
N LYS A 693 2.97 31.77 28.59
CA LYS A 693 3.01 32.59 29.80
C LYS A 693 3.79 31.90 30.91
N VAL A 694 4.47 32.69 31.75
CA VAL A 694 5.18 32.20 32.93
C VAL A 694 4.34 32.50 34.17
N ILE A 695 4.04 31.46 34.94
CA ILE A 695 3.25 31.53 36.18
C ILE A 695 4.17 31.29 37.36
N ILE A 696 4.15 32.17 38.35
CA ILE A 696 4.95 32.05 39.56
C ILE A 696 4.14 31.29 40.61
N VAL A 697 4.61 30.10 40.99
CA VAL A 697 3.93 29.24 41.96
C VAL A 697 4.58 29.39 43.32
N LYS A 698 3.78 29.73 44.35
CA LYS A 698 4.21 29.91 45.74
C LYS A 698 3.32 29.14 46.72
N ASP A 699 3.85 28.84 47.89
CA ASP A 699 3.08 28.20 48.97
C ASP A 699 2.05 29.13 49.59
N PHE A 700 2.41 30.40 49.76
CA PHE A 700 1.55 31.44 50.29
C PHE A 700 1.99 32.80 49.75
N PHE A 701 1.02 33.67 49.49
CA PHE A 701 1.23 35.09 49.17
C PHE A 701 0.07 35.91 49.72
N LYS A 702 0.29 37.21 49.89
CA LYS A 702 -0.76 38.20 50.18
C LYS A 702 -1.01 39.02 48.93
N SER A 703 -2.27 39.24 48.57
CA SER A 703 -2.62 40.18 47.50
C SER A 703 -3.49 41.33 48.01
N LEU A 704 -3.32 42.51 47.41
CA LEU A 704 -4.09 43.72 47.69
C LEU A 704 -4.73 44.19 46.39
N LEU A 705 -6.05 44.41 46.41
CA LEU A 705 -6.76 44.99 45.27
C LEU A 705 -6.62 46.52 45.29
N LEU A 706 -6.02 47.05 44.24
CA LEU A 706 -5.76 48.45 44.00
C LEU A 706 -6.76 49.01 42.99
N SER A 707 -7.14 50.27 43.20
CA SER A 707 -7.89 51.07 42.24
C SER A 707 -7.18 52.40 42.02
N PHE A 708 -7.46 52.99 40.87
CA PHE A 708 -6.84 54.22 40.42
C PHE A 708 -7.85 55.37 40.43
N SER A 709 -7.35 56.61 40.35
CA SER A 709 -8.21 57.76 40.08
C SER A 709 -8.85 57.66 38.70
N LEU A 710 -10.07 58.19 38.55
CA LEU A 710 -10.85 58.16 37.30
C LEU A 710 -10.10 58.76 36.09
N ALA A 711 -9.13 59.64 36.33
CA ALA A 711 -8.29 60.22 35.28
C ALA A 711 -7.48 59.16 34.49
N LEU A 712 -7.17 58.01 35.10
CA LEU A 712 -6.50 56.91 34.42
C LEU A 712 -7.44 56.17 33.46
N ASP A 713 -8.74 56.07 33.79
CA ASP A 713 -9.73 55.36 32.97
C ASP A 713 -9.92 56.04 31.61
N GLU A 714 -9.88 57.38 31.56
CA GLU A 714 -9.93 58.15 30.31
C GLU A 714 -8.73 57.90 29.39
N HIS A 715 -7.64 57.35 29.94
CA HIS A 715 -6.36 57.14 29.27
C HIS A 715 -5.91 55.68 29.27
N ASN A 716 -6.82 54.72 29.51
CA ASN A 716 -6.53 53.28 29.56
C ASN A 716 -6.75 52.65 28.17
N PRO A 717 -5.70 52.50 27.33
CA PRO A 717 -5.79 51.70 26.13
C PRO A 717 -5.90 50.22 26.49
N ASP A 718 -6.70 49.45 25.76
CA ASP A 718 -6.80 48.00 25.93
C ASP A 718 -5.59 47.27 25.33
N ILE A 719 -4.39 47.64 25.79
CA ILE A 719 -3.09 47.18 25.29
C ILE A 719 -2.32 46.56 26.48
N PRO A 720 -1.92 45.28 26.40
CA PRO A 720 -1.27 44.59 27.52
C PRO A 720 0.10 45.18 27.88
N GLU A 721 0.89 45.65 26.93
CA GLU A 721 2.20 46.26 27.16
C GLU A 721 2.08 47.56 27.97
N TRP A 722 1.05 48.36 27.70
CA TRP A 722 0.75 49.56 28.48
C TRP A 722 0.41 49.22 29.93
N ARG A 723 -0.36 48.14 30.16
CA ARG A 723 -0.71 47.66 31.50
C ARG A 723 0.52 47.20 32.27
N GLU A 724 1.47 46.53 31.61
CA GLU A 724 2.75 46.14 32.23
C GLU A 724 3.61 47.35 32.61
N ASP A 725 3.67 48.37 31.75
CA ASP A 725 4.44 49.59 32.03
C ASP A 725 3.83 50.39 33.19
N VAL A 726 2.51 50.56 33.22
CA VAL A 726 1.83 51.19 34.38
C VAL A 726 2.04 50.35 35.64
N GLY A 727 1.96 49.02 35.55
CA GLY A 727 2.28 48.12 36.66
C GLY A 727 3.72 48.30 37.17
N ARG A 728 4.69 48.53 36.28
CA ARG A 728 6.09 48.83 36.62
C ARG A 728 6.24 50.17 37.31
N VAL A 729 5.51 51.21 36.87
CA VAL A 729 5.50 52.52 37.53
C VAL A 729 4.97 52.40 38.96
N VAL A 730 3.83 51.72 39.14
CA VAL A 730 3.26 51.47 40.48
C VAL A 730 4.24 50.67 41.34
N ARG A 731 4.87 49.62 40.79
CA ARG A 731 5.89 48.84 41.52
C ARG A 731 7.07 49.71 41.97
N THR A 732 7.54 50.59 41.10
CA THR A 732 8.68 51.48 41.38
C THR A 732 8.34 52.51 42.45
N ALA A 733 7.11 53.05 42.43
CA ALA A 733 6.61 53.99 43.44
C ALA A 733 6.53 53.38 44.85
N VAL A 734 6.30 52.07 44.98
CA VAL A 734 6.25 51.37 46.28
C VAL A 734 7.65 50.96 46.80
N SER A 735 8.70 51.08 45.98
CA SER A 735 10.12 50.94 46.37
C SER A 735 10.47 49.61 47.06
N GLN A 736 10.01 48.47 46.52
CA GLN A 736 10.44 47.13 46.96
C GLN A 736 10.51 46.12 45.81
N GLU A 737 11.62 45.37 45.73
CA GLU A 737 11.81 44.30 44.73
C GLU A 737 10.85 43.11 44.91
N ARG A 738 10.25 42.94 46.12
CA ARG A 738 9.41 41.79 46.54
C ARG A 738 7.95 41.83 46.05
N LEU A 739 7.61 42.82 45.22
CA LEU A 739 6.23 43.10 44.81
C LEU A 739 6.02 42.81 43.33
N LEU A 740 4.86 42.24 42.97
CA LEU A 740 4.37 42.17 41.59
C LEU A 740 3.06 42.93 41.49
N VAL A 741 2.89 43.72 40.43
CA VAL A 741 1.66 44.47 40.15
C VAL A 741 1.09 43.97 38.85
N SER A 742 -0.19 43.61 38.83
CA SER A 742 -0.92 43.22 37.63
C SER A 742 -2.15 44.10 37.44
N LEU A 743 -2.25 44.81 36.32
CA LEU A 743 -3.46 45.57 35.98
C LEU A 743 -4.47 44.67 35.27
N PHE A 744 -5.75 44.74 35.67
CA PHE A 744 -6.84 43.99 35.05
C PHE A 744 -7.40 44.68 33.81
N PRO A 745 -7.85 43.92 32.79
CA PRO A 745 -8.53 44.46 31.62
C PRO A 745 -9.86 45.14 31.94
N GLY A 746 -10.16 46.23 31.22
CA GLY A 746 -11.42 46.99 31.35
C GLY A 746 -11.36 48.26 32.20
N VAL A 747 -12.52 48.92 32.30
CA VAL A 747 -12.80 50.09 33.15
C VAL A 747 -13.90 49.74 34.16
N PRO A 748 -13.80 50.14 35.44
CA PRO A 748 -12.75 50.97 36.02
C PRO A 748 -11.41 50.23 36.12
N THR A 749 -10.30 50.97 35.93
CA THR A 749 -8.95 50.41 35.97
C THR A 749 -8.66 49.94 37.38
N THR A 750 -8.35 48.65 37.50
CA THR A 750 -8.02 48.00 38.77
C THR A 750 -6.72 47.22 38.62
N ALA A 751 -5.99 47.04 39.72
CA ALA A 751 -4.78 46.23 39.75
C ALA A 751 -4.76 45.34 40.97
N GLU A 752 -4.03 44.24 40.90
CA GLU A 752 -3.70 43.41 42.06
C GLU A 752 -2.21 43.50 42.34
N LEU A 753 -1.88 43.86 43.58
CA LEU A 753 -0.52 43.90 44.10
C LEU A 753 -0.25 42.62 44.89
N PHE A 754 0.71 41.82 44.44
CA PHE A 754 1.14 40.58 45.10
C PHE A 754 2.40 40.84 45.92
N ILE A 755 2.35 40.43 47.19
CA ILE A 755 3.47 40.48 48.13
C ILE A 755 4.00 39.06 48.30
N LEU A 756 5.25 38.82 47.87
CA LEU A 756 5.87 37.50 47.87
C LEU A 756 6.82 37.31 49.08
N PRO A 757 6.89 36.11 49.69
CA PRO A 757 7.83 35.80 50.78
C PRO A 757 9.29 35.73 50.31
N GLU A 758 10.21 35.96 51.24
CA GLU A 758 11.67 35.95 50.98
C GLU A 758 12.20 34.54 50.71
N THR A 759 13.00 34.40 49.65
CA THR A 759 13.68 33.15 49.27
C THR A 759 14.94 32.93 50.11
N GLN A 760 14.79 32.51 51.37
CA GLN A 760 15.88 31.89 52.15
C GLN A 760 15.40 30.65 52.91
N LEU A 761 16.36 29.77 53.24
CA LEU A 761 16.30 28.33 53.54
C LEU A 761 15.11 27.76 54.36
N PRO A 762 14.79 26.45 54.17
CA PRO A 762 13.53 25.82 54.55
C PRO A 762 13.49 25.36 56.00
N GLU A 763 13.58 26.27 56.98
CA GLU A 763 13.40 25.87 58.40
C GLU A 763 12.40 26.70 59.22
N HIS A 764 11.86 27.83 58.76
CA HIS A 764 10.97 28.66 59.60
C HIS A 764 9.66 29.09 58.89
N GLY A 765 8.77 28.14 58.60
CA GLY A 765 7.47 28.42 57.94
C GLY A 765 6.48 29.30 58.72
N LYS A 766 6.71 29.59 60.01
CA LYS A 766 5.82 30.47 60.81
C LYS A 766 6.24 31.93 60.82
N ARG A 767 7.53 32.25 60.63
CA ARG A 767 8.06 33.63 60.77
C ARG A 767 7.74 34.50 59.54
N ASN A 768 7.79 33.90 58.35
CA ASN A 768 7.53 34.60 57.08
C ASN A 768 6.09 35.16 56.94
N ASN A 769 5.11 34.59 57.65
CA ASN A 769 3.72 35.01 57.50
C ASN A 769 3.41 36.29 58.29
N GLU A 770 4.03 36.46 59.47
CA GLU A 770 3.93 37.68 60.28
C GLU A 770 4.65 38.86 59.61
N ASP A 771 5.80 38.60 58.98
CA ASP A 771 6.56 39.60 58.21
C ASP A 771 5.76 40.12 57.01
N LEU A 772 5.08 39.24 56.27
CA LEU A 772 4.19 39.63 55.16
C LEU A 772 3.00 40.48 55.63
N VAL A 773 2.43 40.17 56.80
CA VAL A 773 1.34 40.97 57.39
C VAL A 773 1.85 42.35 57.81
N SER A 774 3.05 42.44 58.39
CA SER A 774 3.69 43.71 58.74
C SER A 774 3.94 44.59 57.50
N ILE A 775 4.54 44.02 56.45
CA ILE A 775 4.77 44.72 55.17
C ILE A 775 3.45 45.13 54.51
N SER A 776 2.45 44.23 54.50
CA SER A 776 1.11 44.52 54.00
C SER A 776 0.51 45.73 54.71
N ASN A 777 0.57 45.79 56.05
CA ASN A 777 0.03 46.92 56.81
C ASN A 777 0.77 48.24 56.53
N LEU A 778 2.08 48.17 56.31
CA LEU A 778 2.91 49.33 55.94
C LEU A 778 2.50 49.90 54.57
N ILE A 779 2.31 49.03 53.57
CA ILE A 779 1.87 49.41 52.23
C ILE A 779 0.43 49.94 52.25
N ILE A 780 -0.46 49.29 52.99
CA ILE A 780 -1.85 49.75 53.16
C ILE A 780 -1.89 51.16 53.75
N ASN A 781 -1.07 51.43 54.75
CA ASN A 781 -1.00 52.76 55.36
C ASN A 781 -0.48 53.82 54.37
N ALA A 782 0.52 53.47 53.56
CA ALA A 782 1.04 54.36 52.52
C ALA A 782 0.02 54.65 51.39
N LEU A 783 -0.73 53.64 50.95
CA LEU A 783 -1.80 53.77 49.96
C LEU A 783 -2.96 54.63 50.49
N ASN A 784 -3.39 54.40 51.73
CA ASN A 784 -4.48 55.16 52.36
C ASN A 784 -4.11 56.63 52.61
N GLN A 785 -2.82 56.91 52.85
CA GLN A 785 -2.32 58.28 52.99
C GLN A 785 -2.10 59.00 51.65
N GLY A 786 -2.39 58.36 50.51
CA GLY A 786 -2.22 58.93 49.18
C GLY A 786 -0.77 59.18 48.77
N LEU A 787 0.18 58.49 49.41
CA LEU A 787 1.62 58.70 49.19
C LEU A 787 2.10 58.07 47.87
N ILE A 788 1.31 57.19 47.27
CA ILE A 788 1.63 56.52 46.00
C ILE A 788 0.85 57.20 44.89
N GLN A 789 1.54 58.12 44.22
CA GLN A 789 1.04 58.85 43.06
C GLN A 789 2.10 58.89 41.95
N PHE A 790 1.66 58.94 40.69
CA PHE A 790 2.54 59.11 39.55
C PHE A 790 1.91 60.05 38.52
N GLU A 791 2.75 60.74 37.75
CA GLU A 791 2.32 61.63 36.68
C GLU A 791 2.27 60.86 35.36
N LEU A 792 1.10 60.80 34.72
CA LEU A 792 0.91 60.09 33.46
C LEU A 792 1.32 60.96 32.24
N LYS A 793 0.94 62.24 32.29
CA LYS A 793 1.27 63.31 31.34
C LYS A 793 1.33 64.61 32.14
N ALA A 794 1.91 65.67 31.53
CA ALA A 794 1.91 67.01 32.12
C ALA A 794 0.53 67.37 32.68
N ASP A 795 0.48 67.72 33.96
CA ASP A 795 -0.72 68.11 34.73
C ASP A 795 -1.75 66.98 35.02
N THR A 796 -1.41 65.71 34.79
CA THR A 796 -2.29 64.56 35.11
C THR A 796 -1.65 63.66 36.17
N GLN A 797 -2.01 63.89 37.44
CA GLN A 797 -1.60 63.03 38.56
C GLN A 797 -2.60 61.90 38.79
N ILE A 798 -2.06 60.68 38.87
CA ILE A 798 -2.82 59.47 39.17
C ILE A 798 -2.51 59.05 40.60
N ILE A 799 -3.56 58.85 41.40
CA ILE A 799 -3.47 58.39 42.78
C ILE A 799 -3.90 56.93 42.84
N VAL A 800 -3.14 56.10 43.55
CA VAL A 800 -3.42 54.68 43.75
C VAL A 800 -3.92 54.47 45.18
N TYR A 801 -5.07 53.83 45.34
CA TYR A 801 -5.65 53.52 46.66
C TYR A 801 -6.17 52.08 46.72
N ILE A 802 -6.35 51.55 47.93
CA ILE A 802 -6.81 50.18 48.16
C ILE A 802 -8.34 50.11 48.19
N THR A 803 -8.92 49.05 47.61
CA THR A 803 -10.38 48.83 47.64
C THR A 803 -10.79 47.65 48.50
N GLN A 804 -10.08 46.52 48.45
CA GLN A 804 -10.40 45.32 49.27
C GLN A 804 -9.15 44.49 49.59
N LEU A 805 -9.17 43.81 50.75
CA LEU A 805 -8.21 42.78 51.16
C LEU A 805 -8.74 41.41 50.71
N THR A 806 -8.11 40.78 49.72
CA THR A 806 -8.51 39.45 49.23
C THR A 806 -7.45 38.40 49.55
N LEU A 807 -7.90 37.19 49.88
CA LEU A 807 -7.04 36.01 50.12
C LEU A 807 -6.83 35.17 48.84
N ALA A 808 -7.39 35.60 47.69
CA ALA A 808 -7.33 34.89 46.42
C ALA A 808 -7.37 35.88 45.24
N PRO A 809 -6.66 35.57 44.13
CA PRO A 809 -6.64 36.43 42.95
C PRO A 809 -8.00 36.45 42.24
N LEU A 810 -8.47 37.66 41.96
CA LEU A 810 -9.70 37.92 41.22
C LEU A 810 -9.38 38.02 39.73
N VAL A 811 -9.11 36.89 39.07
CA VAL A 811 -9.22 36.85 37.61
C VAL A 811 -10.71 36.90 37.28
N TYR A 812 -11.21 38.11 37.03
CA TYR A 812 -12.65 38.40 37.00
C TYR A 812 -13.34 37.82 35.76
N SER A 813 -14.56 37.36 36.04
CA SER A 813 -15.76 37.25 35.20
C SER A 813 -15.64 37.28 33.68
N ASN A 814 -16.33 36.30 33.10
CA ASN A 814 -16.94 36.30 31.77
C ASN A 814 -17.12 37.69 31.11
N PRO A 815 -16.88 37.80 29.79
CA PRO A 815 -17.30 38.98 29.05
C PRO A 815 -18.80 39.19 29.27
N ILE A 816 -19.14 40.44 29.60
CA ILE A 816 -20.48 40.96 29.78
C ILE A 816 -21.41 40.34 28.75
N HIS A 817 -22.35 39.52 29.24
CA HIS A 817 -23.52 39.15 28.46
C HIS A 817 -24.14 40.43 27.92
N SER A 818 -24.32 40.44 26.59
CA SER A 818 -25.15 41.36 25.84
C SER A 818 -26.28 41.94 26.70
N SER A 819 -26.34 43.27 26.75
CA SER A 819 -27.45 44.09 27.27
C SER A 819 -28.85 43.54 26.92
N SER A 820 -28.95 42.72 25.86
CA SER A 820 -30.16 41.98 25.45
C SER A 820 -30.68 40.93 26.46
N VAL A 821 -29.83 40.24 27.23
CA VAL A 821 -30.28 39.14 28.12
C VAL A 821 -30.89 39.69 29.41
N MET A 822 -30.34 40.77 29.97
CA MET A 822 -30.92 41.47 31.12
C MET A 822 -32.25 42.15 30.74
N LEU A 823 -32.33 42.71 29.52
CA LEU A 823 -33.58 43.24 28.95
C LEU A 823 -34.60 42.14 28.61
N MET A 824 -34.17 40.94 28.20
CA MET A 824 -35.06 39.79 28.02
C MET A 824 -35.54 39.20 29.35
N LEU A 825 -34.69 39.11 30.37
CA LEU A 825 -35.12 38.67 31.70
C LEU A 825 -36.05 39.69 32.35
N LEU A 826 -35.79 40.99 32.18
CA LEU A 826 -36.70 42.05 32.59
C LEU A 826 -38.01 42.05 31.78
N SER A 827 -37.97 41.75 30.47
CA SER A 827 -39.18 41.67 29.64
C SER A 827 -39.99 40.40 29.93
N VAL A 828 -39.35 39.26 30.20
CA VAL A 828 -40.01 38.02 30.64
C VAL A 828 -40.56 38.16 32.05
N ALA A 829 -39.90 38.91 32.94
CA ALA A 829 -40.44 39.26 34.25
C ALA A 829 -41.63 40.23 34.13
N PHE A 830 -41.57 41.21 33.22
CA PHE A 830 -42.69 42.12 32.94
C PHE A 830 -43.86 41.41 32.24
N VAL A 831 -43.60 40.47 31.33
CA VAL A 831 -44.62 39.64 30.68
C VAL A 831 -45.19 38.62 31.66
N GLY A 832 -44.39 38.08 32.58
CA GLY A 832 -44.82 37.23 33.68
C GLY A 832 -45.70 37.98 34.68
N LEU A 833 -45.34 39.22 35.04
CA LEU A 833 -46.15 40.11 35.86
C LEU A 833 -47.43 40.55 35.13
N ALA A 834 -47.35 40.90 33.85
CA ALA A 834 -48.51 41.26 33.03
C ALA A 834 -49.45 40.06 32.83
N ALA A 835 -48.92 38.85 32.60
CA ALA A 835 -49.69 37.62 32.52
C ALA A 835 -50.32 37.26 33.87
N PHE A 836 -49.62 37.50 35.00
CA PHE A 836 -50.19 37.32 36.34
C PHE A 836 -51.31 38.32 36.64
N PHE A 837 -51.17 39.59 36.21
CA PHE A 837 -52.23 40.60 36.33
C PHE A 837 -53.42 40.33 35.39
N ILE A 838 -53.17 39.88 34.16
CA ILE A 838 -54.21 39.45 33.21
C ILE A 838 -54.92 38.18 33.72
N PHE A 839 -54.18 37.23 34.29
CA PHE A 839 -54.72 36.00 34.88
C PHE A 839 -55.57 36.28 36.14
N LYS A 840 -55.17 37.26 36.96
CA LYS A 840 -55.99 37.73 38.09
C LYS A 840 -57.23 38.52 37.67
N LEU A 841 -57.17 39.30 36.58
CA LEU A 841 -58.35 40.03 36.06
C LEU A 841 -59.33 39.14 35.27
N LYS A 842 -58.87 38.03 34.67
CA LYS A 842 -59.72 37.09 33.92
C LYS A 842 -60.60 36.18 34.79
N ARG A 843 -60.45 36.19 36.12
CA ARG A 843 -61.21 35.33 37.06
C ARG A 843 -62.55 35.90 37.54
N LYS A 844 -63.07 36.96 36.92
CA LYS A 844 -64.45 37.43 37.14
C LYS A 844 -65.14 37.67 35.79
N ILE A 845 -65.85 36.65 35.30
CA ILE A 845 -67.13 36.64 34.54
C ILE A 845 -67.26 35.25 33.82
N PRO A 846 -68.43 34.57 33.82
CA PRO A 846 -68.54 33.12 33.55
C PRO A 846 -69.24 32.71 32.21
N TRP A 847 -69.14 31.41 31.84
CA TRP A 847 -69.81 30.62 30.75
C TRP A 847 -69.15 30.71 29.33
N ILE A 848 -68.81 29.65 28.55
CA ILE A 848 -69.36 28.30 28.24
C ILE A 848 -68.29 27.27 27.75
N HIS A 849 -68.61 25.98 27.98
CA HIS A 849 -67.95 24.69 27.67
C HIS A 849 -67.41 24.43 26.24
N VAL A 850 -66.36 23.59 26.12
CA VAL A 850 -66.34 22.35 25.31
C VAL A 850 -65.41 21.30 25.97
N GLN A 851 -65.86 20.05 25.96
CA GLN A 851 -65.33 18.83 26.59
C GLN A 851 -63.98 18.34 26.02
N ALA A 852 -63.16 17.73 26.89
CA ALA A 852 -62.30 16.62 26.52
C ALA A 852 -62.45 15.54 27.61
N GLU A 853 -62.95 14.39 27.19
CA GLU A 853 -63.28 13.22 28.00
C GLU A 853 -62.07 12.28 28.06
N GLU A 854 -61.85 11.77 29.27
CA GLU A 854 -60.79 10.88 29.71
C GLU A 854 -61.12 9.43 29.34
N ASN A 855 -60.11 8.59 29.08
CA ASN A 855 -60.16 7.18 29.48
C ASN A 855 -58.76 6.55 29.56
N GLN A 856 -58.53 5.92 30.71
CA GLN A 856 -57.40 5.12 31.14
C GLN A 856 -57.51 3.66 30.64
N GLU A 857 -56.40 2.92 30.80
CA GLU A 857 -56.26 1.55 31.37
C GLU A 857 -55.22 0.73 30.57
N LYS A 858 -54.04 0.39 31.12
CA LYS A 858 -53.63 -0.59 32.16
C LYS A 858 -53.06 -1.88 31.53
N GLU A 859 -51.96 -2.35 32.12
CA GLU A 859 -51.24 -3.62 31.88
C GLU A 859 -52.11 -4.86 32.22
N PRO A 860 -51.67 -6.11 31.95
CA PRO A 860 -50.80 -6.82 32.93
C PRO A 860 -49.77 -7.85 32.38
N GLU A 861 -48.73 -8.07 33.19
CA GLU A 861 -48.06 -9.33 33.68
C GLU A 861 -48.07 -10.63 32.84
N MET A 862 -47.22 -11.66 32.97
CA MET A 862 -45.88 -12.02 33.52
C MET A 862 -45.88 -13.58 33.67
N ILE A 863 -44.70 -14.23 33.66
CA ILE A 863 -44.35 -15.60 34.18
C ILE A 863 -44.60 -16.81 33.24
N GLY A 864 -43.72 -17.82 33.08
CA GLY A 864 -42.49 -18.19 33.82
C GLY A 864 -41.69 -19.31 33.12
N THR A 865 -40.36 -19.37 33.35
CA THR A 865 -39.59 -20.34 34.19
C THR A 865 -39.16 -21.63 33.46
N VAL A 866 -37.99 -22.27 33.60
CA VAL A 866 -36.78 -22.17 34.45
C VAL A 866 -35.70 -23.10 33.85
N GLY A 867 -34.41 -22.81 34.07
CA GLY A 867 -33.32 -23.80 33.93
C GLY A 867 -31.91 -23.21 34.10
N GLN A 868 -31.41 -23.16 35.34
CA GLN A 868 -30.01 -22.87 35.70
C GLN A 868 -29.11 -24.10 35.48
N ASN A 869 -27.88 -23.92 34.98
CA ASN A 869 -26.68 -24.17 35.80
C ASN A 869 -25.37 -23.64 35.17
N ASN A 870 -24.50 -23.19 36.08
CA ASN A 870 -23.26 -22.42 35.93
C ASN A 870 -22.08 -23.18 35.29
N THR A 871 -21.21 -22.47 34.55
CA THR A 871 -19.90 -21.96 35.04
C THR A 871 -19.06 -21.44 33.87
N MET A 872 -18.79 -20.13 33.80
CA MET A 872 -17.51 -19.57 33.33
C MET A 872 -17.45 -18.06 33.62
N SER A 873 -16.30 -17.64 34.12
CA SER A 873 -15.98 -16.34 34.70
C SER A 873 -16.11 -15.16 33.73
N LYS A 874 -16.81 -14.09 34.16
CA LYS A 874 -16.72 -12.76 33.57
C LYS A 874 -15.34 -12.16 33.89
N MET A 875 -14.46 -12.06 32.89
CA MET A 875 -13.31 -11.16 32.93
C MET A 875 -13.79 -9.72 32.77
N LYS A 876 -13.32 -8.84 33.67
CA LYS A 876 -13.55 -7.39 33.58
C LYS A 876 -12.68 -6.81 32.46
N LEU A 877 -13.21 -5.81 31.76
CA LEU A 877 -12.51 -4.97 30.80
C LEU A 877 -11.53 -4.03 31.55
N SER A 878 -10.50 -4.62 32.18
CA SER A 878 -9.40 -3.90 32.82
C SER A 878 -8.09 -4.71 32.83
N GLU A 879 -7.99 -5.79 32.05
CA GLU A 879 -6.75 -6.52 31.80
C GLU A 879 -6.49 -6.62 30.29
N PHE A 880 -6.16 -5.49 29.67
CA PHE A 880 -5.41 -5.46 28.42
C PHE A 880 -4.25 -4.47 28.63
N PRO A 881 -3.00 -4.88 28.41
CA PRO A 881 -1.87 -3.98 28.54
C PRO A 881 -1.95 -2.90 27.46
N THR A 882 -1.71 -1.66 27.84
CA THR A 882 -1.67 -0.51 26.94
C THR A 882 -0.44 -0.57 26.02
N GLU A 883 -0.58 0.02 24.83
CA GLU A 883 0.39 0.01 23.73
C GLU A 883 1.83 0.44 24.12
N LYS A 884 1.97 1.22 25.21
CA LYS A 884 3.27 1.60 25.80
C LYS A 884 4.01 0.46 26.50
N GLU A 885 3.32 -0.52 27.12
CA GLU A 885 3.98 -1.66 27.78
C GLU A 885 4.49 -2.72 26.78
N ILE A 886 3.92 -2.77 25.57
CA ILE A 886 4.36 -3.68 24.50
C ILE A 886 5.64 -3.14 23.83
N MET A 887 5.74 -1.83 23.62
CA MET A 887 6.96 -1.20 23.06
C MET A 887 8.16 -1.25 24.01
N GLU A 888 7.96 -1.16 25.32
CA GLU A 888 9.06 -1.26 26.30
C GLU A 888 9.62 -2.70 26.43
N LYS A 889 8.79 -3.71 26.16
CA LYS A 889 9.23 -5.12 26.12
C LYS A 889 10.02 -5.43 24.85
N GLU A 890 9.66 -4.87 23.70
CA GLU A 890 10.43 -5.06 22.46
C GLU A 890 11.78 -4.34 22.46
N LEU A 891 11.90 -3.16 23.10
CA LEU A 891 13.18 -2.45 23.23
C LEU A 891 14.20 -3.17 24.13
N LYS A 892 13.75 -3.91 25.16
CA LYS A 892 14.64 -4.70 26.04
C LYS A 892 15.15 -6.00 25.42
N THR A 893 14.45 -6.55 24.43
CA THR A 893 14.94 -7.72 23.66
C THR A 893 15.94 -7.36 22.57
N ARG A 894 16.04 -6.07 22.18
CA ARG A 894 16.94 -5.61 21.10
C ARG A 894 18.28 -5.04 21.60
N SER A 895 18.47 -4.86 22.90
CA SER A 895 19.71 -4.31 23.50
C SER A 895 20.70 -5.35 24.01
N ARG A 896 20.39 -6.65 23.93
CA ARG A 896 21.36 -7.74 24.18
C ARG A 896 21.92 -8.27 22.86
N GLY A 897 22.95 -7.59 22.33
CA GLY A 897 23.67 -8.12 21.18
C GLY A 897 24.60 -7.13 20.48
N LYS A 898 25.56 -6.54 21.19
CA LYS A 898 26.81 -6.02 20.60
C LYS A 898 27.82 -5.62 21.68
N PHE A 899 28.88 -6.42 21.86
CA PHE A 899 30.27 -6.12 21.49
C PHE A 899 31.21 -7.14 22.14
N ASP A 900 32.03 -7.82 21.33
CA ASP A 900 33.50 -7.74 21.48
C ASP A 900 34.18 -8.42 20.28
N LEU A 901 34.81 -7.58 19.45
CA LEU A 901 35.70 -7.97 18.37
C LEU A 901 37.13 -7.67 18.83
N ALA A 902 37.84 -8.69 19.33
CA ALA A 902 39.27 -8.60 19.58
C ALA A 902 40.04 -9.13 18.36
N SER A 903 40.85 -8.24 17.79
CA SER A 903 41.84 -8.53 16.76
C SER A 903 42.90 -9.50 17.28
N ARG A 904 43.38 -10.41 16.42
CA ARG A 904 44.74 -10.96 16.56
C ARG A 904 45.31 -11.42 15.21
N THR A 905 46.49 -10.89 14.98
CA THR A 905 47.40 -10.99 13.86
C THR A 905 48.11 -12.34 13.77
N VAL A 906 48.50 -12.67 12.54
CA VAL A 906 49.38 -13.77 12.12
C VAL A 906 50.80 -13.57 12.65
N THR A 907 51.46 -14.62 13.17
CA THR A 907 52.84 -15.06 12.84
C THR A 907 53.31 -16.29 13.65
N ASP A 908 54.09 -17.12 12.94
CA ASP A 908 55.17 -18.03 13.36
C ASP A 908 54.93 -19.51 13.81
N LEU A 909 55.39 -20.39 12.91
CA LEU A 909 55.96 -21.76 13.05
C LEU A 909 57.00 -21.87 14.20
N PRO A 910 57.32 -23.07 14.79
CA PRO A 910 57.96 -24.18 14.06
C PRO A 910 57.78 -25.66 14.53
N ILE A 911 58.02 -26.58 13.56
CA ILE A 911 58.79 -27.86 13.57
C ILE A 911 58.34 -29.07 14.43
N GLY A 912 57.85 -30.10 13.71
CA GLY A 912 57.96 -31.60 13.77
C GLY A 912 58.33 -32.43 15.03
N PRO A 913 58.36 -33.80 14.96
CA PRO A 913 58.23 -34.68 13.79
C PRO A 913 57.28 -35.92 13.92
N ARG A 914 57.09 -36.58 12.78
CA ARG A 914 56.59 -37.96 12.49
C ARG A 914 57.27 -39.07 13.34
N PRO A 915 56.75 -40.32 13.46
CA PRO A 915 56.49 -41.22 12.31
C PRO A 915 55.42 -42.36 12.42
N SER A 916 55.32 -43.06 11.27
CA SER A 916 55.00 -44.49 11.03
C SER A 916 53.54 -45.01 10.97
N GLU A 917 53.10 -45.26 9.73
CA GLU A 917 52.33 -46.46 9.32
C GLU A 917 53.18 -47.74 9.53
N PRO A 918 52.57 -48.94 9.68
CA PRO A 918 52.17 -49.76 8.51
C PRO A 918 50.90 -50.63 8.70
N GLY A 919 50.32 -51.07 7.57
CA GLY A 919 49.98 -52.49 7.41
C GLY A 919 48.50 -52.92 7.43
N SER A 920 47.97 -53.12 6.21
CA SER A 920 47.02 -54.15 5.78
C SER A 920 46.65 -55.30 6.75
N GLN A 921 45.35 -55.64 6.84
CA GLN A 921 44.81 -56.94 6.37
C GLN A 921 43.30 -57.04 6.52
N GLU A 922 42.66 -57.50 5.45
CA GLU A 922 41.31 -58.06 5.41
C GLU A 922 41.19 -59.29 6.33
N ASN A 923 40.03 -59.47 6.97
CA ASN A 923 39.46 -60.80 7.18
C ASN A 923 37.94 -60.71 7.37
N TYR A 924 37.25 -61.54 6.58
CA TYR A 924 35.84 -61.93 6.64
C TYR A 924 35.51 -62.61 7.97
N HIS A 925 34.32 -62.36 8.54
CA HIS A 925 33.18 -63.30 8.56
C HIS A 925 32.10 -62.95 9.62
N MET A 926 30.85 -63.03 9.15
CA MET A 926 29.62 -63.50 9.83
C MET A 926 29.14 -62.85 11.13
N SER A 927 28.04 -62.11 11.02
CA SER A 927 26.70 -62.56 11.47
C SER A 927 25.62 -61.78 10.72
#